data_AF-A0A8H6EBM8-F1
#
_entry.id   AF-A0A8H6EBM8-F1
#
_cell.length_a   1.000
_cell.length_b   1.000
_cell.length_c   1.000
_cell.angle_alpha   90.00
_cell.angle_beta   90.00
_cell.angle_gamma   90.00
#
_symmetry.space_group_name_H-M   'P 1'
#
loop_
_entity.id
_entity.type
_entity.pdbx_description
1 polymer ?
#
loop_
_entity_poly.entity_id
_entity_poly.type
_entity_poly.pdbx_seq_one_letter_code
_entity_poly.pdbx_strand_id
1 'polypeptide(L)'
;MDAAPKIDEPDPLSPLRPPSHNGAAPSTYRTNADVLNRAIQDIGMGRYQWQLFAVIGFGWASDNLWPIVTSLILVPVSYEFNVAQPPLLTLAQNIGLLVGALFWGFSCDLFGRRWAFNLTIGITAVFGLAAAGSPTFAAVGVFAALWSVGVGGNLPVDSAIFLEFLPGSHQYLLTVLSVNWALAQLLANLVAWPLLGNLTCSSVETCTKDNNMGWRYFLIAMGGMALLMCIIRWLFFTLYESPKYLMGRGRNEDAVTVVHEVARRNGKMSDLSLDHLDELMSVDDEEQAPRQGLSTSDQMRMLMEPLSLSHVKALFRTPRRAWSTGLMICIWTLIGLGFPLYNAFLPFLQQTRGVQFGDGSTYITYRNSLIIAAVGLPGSLVGGAMVELPRLGRKGTLSFAAVATGTFLLASTTASTSEALLSWNCAYSFTSSLLYAVLYSYTPEMFETKDRGTGNALVSAANRVGGILAPIIAIFASVQTTSPVGLIRYYLPGNEERVLVTSVEALNDILVLKATHFVKPDVVRQRLSYIAGNGLLLAEGETHKIQRKSLMPAFSFRHIKNLYPIFWAKAAELADCLEKELNDVSISESSKSDVIEVKKWATRATLDIIGLAGLGHDFDSLRSPNNALSRQYQQMRQDPSRLESSLEGALSLFSTQAAMLMLQIPTRRMRRVEDASSHIHRMCSDILKDMRNKNDLDTVKQGNGNIAAVTLRSGVLTDGELVDQMMTLLAAGHGTTSHALQWAVYALCKQPEIQVRLRKEVRSHLGPITDRQSAVSAADIDGLPYLHAVYSETLRFYPSVPSTIREALHDTTVAGHRIPKGTHFTISPAVINVNPDLWGPDADTFDPGRWLACDRRKEPPESCSRCLKTGKICSVDPSFKREKKREQLEAVRKELQQAKKRLRADSQQDQLSDDIVAETALVLRSGRNGRIRSSVHSPSMRDSQRVEVLLNDKTIGGVHLPASAIQDLLNE
;
A
#
# COMPACT_ATOMS: atom_id res chain seq x y z
N MET A 1 51.65 2.01 39.61
CA MET A 1 52.84 1.32 39.06
C MET A 1 52.43 0.94 37.65
N ASP A 2 52.73 1.70 36.60
CA ASP A 2 53.98 2.39 36.28
C ASP A 2 53.78 3.84 35.79
N ALA A 3 54.88 4.59 35.84
CA ALA A 3 54.97 6.05 35.73
C ALA A 3 54.76 6.60 34.30
N ALA A 4 54.12 7.76 34.23
CA ALA A 4 53.99 8.60 33.05
C ALA A 4 55.35 9.23 32.64
N PRO A 5 55.60 9.48 31.34
CA PRO A 5 56.70 10.35 30.93
C PRO A 5 56.27 11.81 31.03
N LYS A 6 57.12 12.62 31.69
CA LYS A 6 57.06 14.09 31.71
C LYS A 6 57.18 14.63 30.28
N ILE A 7 56.31 15.59 29.94
CA ILE A 7 56.43 16.44 28.77
C ILE A 7 57.11 17.73 29.24
N ASP A 8 58.26 18.04 28.66
CA ASP A 8 59.03 19.25 28.96
C ASP A 8 58.26 20.52 28.53
N GLU A 9 58.28 21.55 29.38
CA GLU A 9 57.82 22.91 29.05
C GLU A 9 58.78 23.54 28.01
N PRO A 10 58.26 24.20 26.95
CA PRO A 10 59.11 24.95 26.04
C PRO A 10 59.40 26.36 26.58
N ASP A 11 60.67 26.72 26.48
CA ASP A 11 61.32 28.01 26.77
C ASP A 11 60.62 29.21 26.07
N PRO A 12 60.41 30.39 26.72
CA PRO A 12 59.53 31.45 26.20
C PRO A 12 60.11 32.31 25.05
N LEU A 13 61.34 32.08 24.58
CA LEU A 13 62.01 32.98 23.63
C LEU A 13 62.77 32.20 22.53
N SER A 14 62.04 31.66 21.56
CA SER A 14 62.62 31.30 20.25
C SER A 14 61.60 31.45 19.11
N PRO A 15 61.99 31.95 17.93
CA PRO A 15 61.09 32.07 16.78
C PRO A 15 60.91 30.67 16.14
N LEU A 16 59.76 30.05 16.39
CA LEU A 16 59.45 28.68 15.99
C LEU A 16 59.07 28.57 14.51
N ARG A 17 59.95 27.97 13.69
CA ARG A 17 59.57 27.35 12.40
C ARG A 17 58.88 26.00 12.66
N PRO A 18 57.78 25.66 11.97
CA PRO A 18 57.10 24.38 12.13
C PRO A 18 57.91 23.22 11.50
N PRO A 19 57.78 21.97 12.02
CA PRO A 19 58.52 20.81 11.52
C PRO A 19 58.00 20.36 10.15
N SER A 20 58.93 20.09 9.23
CA SER A 20 58.67 19.63 7.87
C SER A 20 58.31 18.14 7.83
N HIS A 21 57.04 17.81 7.57
CA HIS A 21 56.62 16.47 7.18
C HIS A 21 56.46 16.37 5.65
N ASN A 22 57.08 15.35 5.07
CA ASN A 22 57.09 15.01 3.65
C ASN A 22 55.67 14.89 3.04
N GLY A 23 55.41 15.65 1.97
CA GLY A 23 54.30 15.45 1.03
C GLY A 23 53.35 16.64 0.89
N ALA A 24 53.59 17.45 -0.15
CA ALA A 24 52.92 18.71 -0.52
C ALA A 24 53.24 19.91 0.39
N ALA A 25 53.90 20.93 -0.18
CA ALA A 25 54.11 22.22 0.47
C ALA A 25 52.76 22.79 0.95
N PRO A 26 52.64 23.27 2.20
CA PRO A 26 51.42 23.93 2.66
C PRO A 26 51.21 25.20 1.82
N SER A 27 50.06 25.29 1.13
CA SER A 27 49.67 26.50 0.41
C SER A 27 49.71 27.71 1.35
N THR A 28 50.32 28.82 0.95
CA THR A 28 50.35 30.12 1.63
C THR A 28 48.99 30.51 2.25
N TYR A 29 47.89 30.22 1.55
CA TYR A 29 46.51 30.35 2.03
C TYR A 29 46.23 29.71 3.40
N ARG A 30 46.80 28.53 3.68
CA ARG A 30 46.55 27.76 4.91
C ARG A 30 47.20 28.42 6.12
N THR A 31 48.44 28.88 5.95
CA THR A 31 49.17 29.58 7.00
C THR A 31 48.48 30.91 7.33
N ASN A 32 48.03 31.65 6.30
CA ASN A 32 47.29 32.90 6.49
C ASN A 32 45.91 32.68 7.13
N ALA A 33 45.21 31.58 6.80
CA ALA A 33 43.97 31.21 7.46
C ALA A 33 44.16 30.87 8.96
N ASP A 34 45.30 30.28 9.33
CA ASP A 34 45.63 29.98 10.72
C ASP A 34 45.95 31.25 11.52
N VAL A 35 46.62 32.23 10.90
CA VAL A 35 46.84 33.57 11.49
C VAL A 35 45.51 34.26 11.76
N LEU A 36 44.58 34.27 10.80
CA LEU A 36 43.23 34.82 10.99
C LEU A 36 42.45 34.08 12.09
N ASN A 37 42.54 32.76 12.17
CA ASN A 37 41.89 31.97 13.22
C ASN A 37 42.40 32.35 14.62
N ARG A 38 43.73 32.53 14.76
CA ARG A 38 44.34 32.96 16.03
C ARG A 38 43.85 34.35 16.43
N ALA A 39 43.82 35.30 15.50
CA ALA A 39 43.29 36.64 15.78
C ALA A 39 41.83 36.62 16.28
N ILE A 40 40.96 35.81 15.66
CA ILE A 40 39.57 35.61 16.14
C ILE A 40 39.53 34.94 17.51
N GLN A 41 40.46 34.02 17.79
CA GLN A 41 40.56 33.34 19.08
C GLN A 41 41.01 34.28 20.21
N ASP A 42 41.93 35.20 19.93
CA ASP A 42 42.43 36.21 20.87
C ASP A 42 41.35 37.27 21.18
N ILE A 43 40.56 37.65 20.16
CA ILE A 43 39.35 38.46 20.33
C ILE A 43 38.33 37.72 21.22
N GLY A 44 38.19 36.40 21.07
CA GLY A 44 37.27 35.60 21.89
C GLY A 44 35.79 35.97 21.68
N MET A 45 34.94 35.53 22.60
CA MET A 45 33.48 35.73 22.49
C MET A 45 33.07 37.12 23.01
N GLY A 46 32.51 37.97 22.15
CA GLY A 46 32.05 39.31 22.51
C GLY A 46 30.64 39.63 22.03
N ARG A 47 30.25 40.91 22.08
CA ARG A 47 28.90 41.37 21.70
C ARG A 47 28.55 41.03 20.26
N TYR A 48 29.51 41.13 19.34
CA TYR A 48 29.28 40.84 17.92
C TYR A 48 28.90 39.36 17.70
N GLN A 49 29.63 38.43 18.31
CA GLN A 49 29.37 36.99 18.15
C GLN A 49 28.05 36.57 18.81
N TRP A 50 27.65 37.17 19.95
CA TRP A 50 26.35 36.89 20.56
C TRP A 50 25.18 37.42 19.73
N GLN A 51 25.32 38.60 19.15
CA GLN A 51 24.34 39.12 18.19
C GLN A 51 24.28 38.24 16.94
N LEU A 52 25.43 37.83 16.40
CA LEU A 52 25.50 36.92 15.26
C LEU A 52 24.83 35.57 15.57
N PHE A 53 25.05 35.01 16.76
CA PHE A 53 24.39 33.77 17.22
C PHE A 53 22.87 33.88 17.21
N ALA A 54 22.31 34.98 17.73
CA ALA A 54 20.87 35.21 17.74
C ALA A 54 20.29 35.32 16.32
N VAL A 55 20.96 36.08 15.45
CA VAL A 55 20.48 36.36 14.08
C VAL A 55 20.64 35.13 13.16
N ILE A 56 21.67 34.30 13.38
CA ILE A 56 21.83 32.99 12.74
C ILE A 56 20.77 32.00 13.22
N GLY A 57 20.35 32.10 14.48
CA GLY A 57 19.21 31.35 15.00
C GLY A 57 17.94 31.48 14.15
N PHE A 58 17.73 32.63 13.49
CA PHE A 58 16.57 32.82 12.59
C PHE A 58 16.62 31.96 11.33
N GLY A 59 17.79 31.73 10.73
CA GLY A 59 17.89 30.89 9.54
C GLY A 59 17.74 29.41 9.90
N TRP A 60 18.28 29.00 11.05
CA TRP A 60 18.05 27.67 11.63
C TRP A 60 16.57 27.43 11.96
N ALA A 61 15.91 28.43 12.55
CA ALA A 61 14.47 28.38 12.79
C ALA A 61 13.70 28.26 11.46
N SER A 62 14.06 29.09 10.46
CA SER A 62 13.42 29.09 9.15
C SER A 62 13.59 27.76 8.40
N ASP A 63 14.70 27.05 8.56
CA ASP A 63 14.94 25.75 7.92
C ASP A 63 13.90 24.70 8.33
N ASN A 64 13.45 24.71 9.59
CA ASN A 64 12.38 23.83 10.06
C ASN A 64 10.98 24.39 9.84
N LEU A 65 10.83 25.71 10.03
CA LEU A 65 9.54 26.38 10.08
C LEU A 65 8.74 26.10 8.81
N TRP A 66 9.34 26.29 7.64
CA TRP A 66 8.64 26.20 6.37
C TRP A 66 8.22 24.79 5.95
N PRO A 67 9.06 23.74 6.15
CA PRO A 67 8.60 22.35 6.08
C PRO A 67 7.36 22.05 6.91
N ILE A 68 7.31 22.56 8.15
CA ILE A 68 6.15 22.39 9.04
C ILE A 68 4.95 23.21 8.55
N VAL A 69 5.17 24.44 8.08
CA VAL A 69 4.10 25.28 7.52
C VAL A 69 3.38 24.59 6.36
N THR A 70 4.12 24.01 5.42
CA THR A 70 3.54 23.28 4.28
C THR A 70 2.75 22.05 4.72
N SER A 71 3.22 21.35 5.75
CA SER A 71 2.50 20.23 6.35
C SER A 71 1.17 20.68 6.94
N LEU A 72 1.17 21.76 7.72
CA LEU A 72 -0.01 22.24 8.43
C LEU A 72 -1.09 22.73 7.47
N ILE A 73 -0.73 23.31 6.32
CA ILE A 73 -1.69 23.75 5.30
C ILE A 73 -2.10 22.65 4.32
N LEU A 74 -1.46 21.48 4.34
CA LEU A 74 -1.65 20.42 3.33
C LEU A 74 -3.13 20.01 3.22
N VAL A 75 -3.77 19.75 4.35
CA VAL A 75 -5.18 19.35 4.40
C VAL A 75 -6.11 20.48 3.92
N PRO A 76 -6.12 21.69 4.51
CA PRO A 76 -7.06 22.73 4.12
C PRO A 76 -6.88 23.15 2.64
N VAL A 77 -5.66 23.14 2.11
CA VAL A 77 -5.39 23.39 0.69
C VAL A 77 -5.93 22.24 -0.18
N SER A 78 -5.80 20.99 0.25
CA SER A 78 -6.33 19.83 -0.49
C SER A 78 -7.87 19.82 -0.56
N TYR A 79 -8.54 20.26 0.50
CA TYR A 79 -10.00 20.31 0.58
C TYR A 79 -10.58 21.41 -0.31
N GLU A 80 -9.99 22.60 -0.33
CA GLU A 80 -10.47 23.71 -1.16
C GLU A 80 -10.34 23.42 -2.66
N PHE A 81 -9.24 22.80 -3.09
CA PHE A 81 -8.98 22.54 -4.51
C PHE A 81 -9.38 21.13 -4.97
N ASN A 82 -9.92 20.29 -4.08
CA ASN A 82 -10.32 18.91 -4.35
C ASN A 82 -9.27 18.11 -5.14
N VAL A 83 -8.06 18.02 -4.60
CA VAL A 83 -6.90 17.48 -5.31
C VAL A 83 -6.75 15.97 -5.12
N ALA A 84 -6.61 15.22 -6.22
CA ALA A 84 -6.43 13.77 -6.20
C ALA A 84 -5.13 13.32 -5.51
N GLN A 85 -4.06 14.13 -5.57
CA GLN A 85 -2.75 13.83 -4.99
C GLN A 85 -2.23 14.99 -4.12
N PRO A 86 -2.71 15.13 -2.86
CA PRO A 86 -2.23 16.16 -1.93
C PRO A 86 -0.70 16.19 -1.72
N PRO A 87 0.03 15.04 -1.64
CA PRO A 87 1.49 15.05 -1.39
C PRO A 87 2.33 15.84 -2.41
N LEU A 88 1.79 16.16 -3.59
CA LEU A 88 2.47 16.99 -4.60
C LEU A 88 2.93 18.36 -4.05
N LEU A 89 2.20 18.92 -3.07
CA LEU A 89 2.60 20.17 -2.41
C LEU A 89 3.93 20.01 -1.65
N THR A 90 4.05 18.93 -0.87
CA THR A 90 5.28 18.60 -0.14
C THR A 90 6.42 18.20 -1.07
N LEU A 91 6.12 17.60 -2.23
CA LEU A 91 7.12 17.32 -3.27
C LEU A 91 7.71 18.62 -3.83
N ALA A 92 6.86 19.59 -4.21
CA ALA A 92 7.31 20.87 -4.74
C ALA A 92 8.22 21.62 -3.75
N GLN A 93 7.85 21.61 -2.46
CA GLN A 93 8.70 22.14 -1.39
C GLN A 93 10.08 21.47 -1.33
N ASN A 94 10.14 20.13 -1.28
CA ASN A 94 11.40 19.40 -1.15
C ASN A 94 12.32 19.61 -2.37
N ILE A 95 11.76 19.73 -3.57
CA ILE A 95 12.51 20.12 -4.77
C ILE A 95 13.10 21.53 -4.58
N GLY A 96 12.31 22.48 -4.10
CA GLY A 96 12.77 23.83 -3.78
C GLY A 96 13.91 23.85 -2.76
N LEU A 97 13.80 23.05 -1.68
CA LEU A 97 14.85 22.94 -0.66
C LEU A 97 16.16 22.39 -1.23
N LEU A 98 16.10 21.37 -2.10
CA LEU A 98 17.29 20.82 -2.77
C LEU A 98 17.94 21.86 -3.67
N VAL A 99 17.15 22.54 -4.52
CA VAL A 99 17.65 23.58 -5.42
C VAL A 99 18.27 24.73 -4.62
N GLY A 100 17.62 25.17 -3.55
CA GLY A 100 18.13 26.20 -2.65
C GLY A 100 19.45 25.82 -1.97
N ALA A 101 19.53 24.61 -1.43
CA ALA A 101 20.73 24.11 -0.75
C ALA A 101 21.93 24.04 -1.70
N LEU A 102 21.73 23.57 -2.94
CA LEU A 102 22.78 23.53 -3.96
C LEU A 102 23.13 24.95 -4.41
N PHE A 103 22.14 25.75 -4.83
CA PHE A 103 22.36 27.08 -5.37
C PHE A 103 23.08 27.99 -4.37
N TRP A 104 22.53 28.17 -3.16
CA TRP A 104 23.12 29.06 -2.15
C TRP A 104 24.40 28.52 -1.55
N GLY A 105 24.51 27.19 -1.40
CA GLY A 105 25.71 26.54 -0.89
C GLY A 105 26.94 26.77 -1.77
N PHE A 106 26.78 26.84 -3.10
CA PHE A 106 27.87 27.15 -4.01
C PHE A 106 27.98 28.66 -4.32
N SER A 107 26.86 29.37 -4.42
CA SER A 107 26.85 30.77 -4.86
C SER A 107 27.33 31.75 -3.78
N CYS A 108 27.28 31.39 -2.50
CA CYS A 108 27.77 32.24 -1.41
C CYS A 108 29.28 32.49 -1.48
N ASP A 109 30.03 31.58 -2.11
CA ASP A 109 31.47 31.72 -2.32
C ASP A 109 31.82 32.52 -3.59
N LEU A 110 30.83 32.94 -4.38
CA LEU A 110 31.03 33.74 -5.61
C LEU A 110 30.63 35.20 -5.42
N PHE A 111 29.43 35.41 -4.87
CA PHE A 111 28.80 36.72 -4.78
C PHE A 111 29.01 37.38 -3.41
N GLY A 112 29.63 36.65 -2.47
CA GLY A 112 29.82 37.07 -1.08
C GLY A 112 28.74 36.51 -0.16
N ARG A 113 29.14 36.13 1.05
CA ARG A 113 28.27 35.45 2.03
C ARG A 113 27.28 36.42 2.65
N ARG A 114 27.61 37.71 2.72
CA ARG A 114 26.73 38.75 3.24
C ARG A 114 25.42 38.89 2.45
N TRP A 115 25.50 38.79 1.12
CA TRP A 115 24.31 38.87 0.26
C TRP A 115 23.45 37.63 0.38
N ALA A 116 24.08 36.45 0.33
CA ALA A 116 23.38 35.17 0.50
C ALA A 116 22.63 35.12 1.85
N PHE A 117 23.27 35.54 2.94
CA PHE A 117 22.69 35.54 4.29
C PHE A 117 21.38 36.32 4.44
N ASN A 118 21.24 37.42 3.70
CA ASN A 118 20.05 38.28 3.76
C ASN A 118 19.01 37.88 2.72
N LEU A 119 19.44 37.49 1.51
CA LEU A 119 18.53 37.13 0.42
C LEU A 119 17.76 35.84 0.68
N THR A 120 18.32 34.86 1.38
CA THR A 120 17.65 33.58 1.66
C THR A 120 16.33 33.77 2.42
N ILE A 121 16.35 34.49 3.56
CA ILE A 121 15.13 34.79 4.32
C ILE A 121 14.25 35.79 3.58
N GLY A 122 14.82 36.77 2.87
CA GLY A 122 14.05 37.73 2.07
C GLY A 122 13.21 37.07 0.98
N ILE A 123 13.79 36.14 0.22
CA ILE A 123 13.09 35.34 -0.80
C ILE A 123 11.96 34.53 -0.16
N THR A 124 12.25 33.87 0.97
CA THR A 124 11.27 33.10 1.72
C THR A 124 10.11 33.98 2.20
N ALA A 125 10.37 35.19 2.68
CA ALA A 125 9.36 36.13 3.13
C ALA A 125 8.45 36.60 1.98
N VAL A 126 9.04 37.01 0.85
CA VAL A 126 8.29 37.52 -0.31
C VAL A 126 7.39 36.44 -0.89
N PHE A 127 7.94 35.26 -1.20
CA PHE A 127 7.16 34.18 -1.80
C PHE A 127 6.20 33.53 -0.79
N GLY A 128 6.55 33.51 0.50
CA GLY A 128 5.65 33.06 1.57
C GLY A 128 4.40 33.94 1.71
N LEU A 129 4.56 35.27 1.64
CA LEU A 129 3.43 36.21 1.63
C LEU A 129 2.62 36.10 0.33
N ALA A 130 3.29 36.01 -0.82
CA ALA A 130 2.63 35.87 -2.12
C ALA A 130 1.79 34.58 -2.22
N ALA A 131 2.24 33.49 -1.58
CA ALA A 131 1.56 32.20 -1.57
C ALA A 131 0.13 32.26 -1.02
N ALA A 132 -0.16 33.17 -0.09
CA ALA A 132 -1.51 33.36 0.46
C ALA A 132 -2.52 33.81 -0.60
N GLY A 133 -2.06 34.47 -1.67
CA GLY A 133 -2.87 34.93 -2.80
C GLY A 133 -3.16 33.85 -3.85
N SER A 134 -2.72 32.61 -3.65
CA SER A 134 -2.80 31.57 -4.68
C SER A 134 -4.24 31.21 -5.07
N PRO A 135 -4.58 31.24 -6.38
CA PRO A 135 -5.92 30.90 -6.87
C PRO A 135 -6.10 29.41 -7.20
N THR A 136 -5.01 28.64 -7.29
CA THR A 136 -5.04 27.22 -7.66
C THR A 136 -4.02 26.42 -6.85
N PHE A 137 -4.21 25.10 -6.74
CA PHE A 137 -3.26 24.20 -6.09
C PHE A 137 -1.86 24.26 -6.73
N ALA A 138 -1.79 24.33 -8.06
CA ALA A 138 -0.52 24.45 -8.78
C ALA A 138 0.21 25.76 -8.41
N ALA A 139 -0.51 26.87 -8.25
CA ALA A 139 0.10 28.13 -7.83
C ALA A 139 0.69 28.03 -6.41
N VAL A 140 -0.03 27.43 -5.46
CA VAL A 140 0.50 27.19 -4.11
C VAL A 140 1.76 26.32 -4.18
N GLY A 141 1.75 25.26 -5.00
CA GLY A 141 2.91 24.38 -5.20
C GLY A 141 4.13 25.10 -5.79
N VAL A 142 3.93 25.99 -6.77
CA VAL A 142 5.02 26.79 -7.35
C VAL A 142 5.60 27.74 -6.31
N PHE A 143 4.76 28.48 -5.58
CA PHE A 143 5.25 29.32 -4.49
C PHE A 143 5.95 28.48 -3.42
N ALA A 144 5.48 27.26 -3.16
CA ALA A 144 6.09 26.33 -2.22
C ALA A 144 7.52 25.96 -2.59
N ALA A 145 7.76 25.70 -3.88
CA ALA A 145 9.10 25.52 -4.39
C ALA A 145 9.93 26.81 -4.23
N LEU A 146 9.37 27.97 -4.61
CA LEU A 146 10.10 29.24 -4.62
C LEU A 146 10.52 29.74 -3.22
N TRP A 147 9.64 29.71 -2.21
CA TRP A 147 10.05 30.10 -0.86
C TRP A 147 11.08 29.12 -0.30
N SER A 148 11.00 27.84 -0.70
CA SER A 148 11.90 26.77 -0.25
C SER A 148 13.29 26.87 -0.85
N VAL A 149 13.45 27.51 -2.02
CA VAL A 149 14.77 27.89 -2.56
C VAL A 149 15.49 28.83 -1.60
N GLY A 150 14.78 29.78 -0.97
CA GLY A 150 15.35 30.62 0.08
C GLY A 150 15.69 29.81 1.34
N VAL A 151 14.75 28.97 1.79
CA VAL A 151 14.91 28.17 3.02
C VAL A 151 16.11 27.24 2.95
N GLY A 152 16.27 26.51 1.83
CA GLY A 152 17.34 25.54 1.64
C GLY A 152 18.74 26.13 1.73
N GLY A 153 18.90 27.43 1.49
CA GLY A 153 20.17 28.14 1.59
C GLY A 153 20.57 28.58 3.00
N ASN A 154 19.63 28.64 3.95
CA ASN A 154 19.92 29.17 5.29
C ASN A 154 20.96 28.34 6.04
N LEU A 155 20.77 27.01 6.10
CA LEU A 155 21.66 26.13 6.85
C LEU A 155 23.13 26.17 6.36
N PRO A 156 23.45 26.02 5.05
CA PRO A 156 24.83 26.08 4.60
C PRO A 156 25.46 27.46 4.76
N VAL A 157 24.73 28.55 4.43
CA VAL A 157 25.26 29.92 4.48
C VAL A 157 25.49 30.36 5.93
N ASP A 158 24.51 30.16 6.80
CA ASP A 158 24.58 30.58 8.19
C ASP A 158 25.66 29.80 8.95
N SER A 159 25.77 28.49 8.73
CA SER A 159 26.79 27.66 9.38
C SER A 159 28.21 28.08 8.98
N ALA A 160 28.42 28.41 7.70
CA ALA A 160 29.71 28.84 7.19
C ALA A 160 30.14 30.18 7.79
N ILE A 161 29.22 31.16 7.84
CA ILE A 161 29.48 32.47 8.45
C ILE A 161 29.76 32.31 9.95
N PHE A 162 28.95 31.51 10.67
CA PHE A 162 29.13 31.37 12.11
C PHE A 162 30.50 30.82 12.47
N LEU A 163 30.93 29.76 11.78
CA LEU A 163 32.21 29.08 12.03
C LEU A 163 33.43 29.98 11.81
N GLU A 164 33.31 31.04 11.03
CA GLU A 164 34.43 31.93 10.72
C GLU A 164 34.62 33.06 11.72
N PHE A 165 33.56 33.41 12.46
CA PHE A 165 33.61 34.41 13.52
C PHE A 165 33.58 33.80 14.92
N LEU A 166 33.41 32.47 15.03
CA LEU A 166 33.29 31.74 16.29
C LEU A 166 34.67 31.29 16.81
N PRO A 167 35.06 31.67 18.05
CA PRO A 167 36.27 31.16 18.68
C PRO A 167 36.21 29.65 18.89
N GLY A 168 37.35 28.96 18.79
CA GLY A 168 37.43 27.51 18.96
C GLY A 168 36.86 26.99 20.29
N SER A 169 36.93 27.78 21.36
CA SER A 169 36.41 27.43 22.69
C SER A 169 34.88 27.34 22.78
N HIS A 170 34.15 27.98 21.86
CA HIS A 170 32.68 28.09 21.91
C HIS A 170 31.98 27.33 20.77
N GLN A 171 32.68 26.39 20.10
CA GLN A 171 32.09 25.58 19.03
C GLN A 171 30.84 24.79 19.47
N TYR A 172 30.69 24.50 20.77
CA TYR A 172 29.49 23.86 21.33
C TYR A 172 28.19 24.66 21.08
N LEU A 173 28.27 25.98 20.83
CA LEU A 173 27.10 26.81 20.50
C LEU A 173 26.38 26.36 19.23
N LEU A 174 27.06 25.66 18.31
CA LEU A 174 26.42 25.01 17.16
C LEU A 174 25.40 23.94 17.61
N THR A 175 25.67 23.23 18.71
CA THR A 175 24.71 22.28 19.31
C THR A 175 23.50 23.03 19.87
N VAL A 176 23.72 24.18 20.51
CA VAL A 176 22.67 25.01 21.12
C VAL A 176 21.75 25.63 20.06
N LEU A 177 22.24 25.91 18.85
CA LEU A 177 21.41 26.39 17.73
C LEU A 177 20.27 25.42 17.36
N SER A 178 20.41 24.12 17.66
CA SER A 178 19.33 23.15 17.44
C SER A 178 18.06 23.42 18.25
N VAL A 179 18.16 24.18 19.36
CA VAL A 179 16.98 24.60 20.14
C VAL A 179 16.05 25.50 19.31
N ASN A 180 16.62 26.34 18.43
CA ASN A 180 15.83 27.20 17.53
C ASN A 180 14.96 26.38 16.55
N TRP A 181 15.40 25.17 16.22
CA TRP A 181 14.64 24.25 15.36
C TRP A 181 13.35 23.78 16.05
N ALA A 182 13.43 23.38 17.32
CA ALA A 182 12.25 23.01 18.12
C ALA A 182 11.34 24.22 18.41
N LEU A 183 11.94 25.38 18.69
CA LEU A 183 11.20 26.63 18.90
C LEU A 183 10.38 27.03 17.68
N ALA A 184 10.95 26.89 16.47
CA ALA A 184 10.25 27.17 15.22
C ALA A 184 9.02 26.28 15.02
N GLN A 185 9.15 24.97 15.29
CA GLN A 185 8.03 24.03 15.20
C GLN A 185 6.91 24.40 16.19
N LEU A 186 7.27 24.76 17.43
CA LEU A 186 6.32 25.23 18.43
C LEU A 186 5.59 26.50 17.97
N LEU A 187 6.32 27.49 17.46
CA LEU A 187 5.73 28.75 16.98
C LEU A 187 4.77 28.53 15.80
N ALA A 188 5.12 27.70 14.82
CA ALA A 188 4.21 27.36 13.71
C ALA A 188 2.92 26.73 14.22
N ASN A 189 3.00 25.75 15.12
CA ASN A 189 1.82 25.08 15.65
C ASN A 189 0.97 26.00 16.55
N LEU A 190 1.62 26.91 17.29
CA LEU A 190 0.94 27.88 18.15
C LEU A 190 0.06 28.85 17.34
N VAL A 191 0.57 29.30 16.19
CA VAL A 191 -0.19 30.19 15.28
C VAL A 191 -1.19 29.39 14.45
N ALA A 192 -0.87 28.15 14.07
CA ALA A 192 -1.75 27.28 13.32
C ALA A 192 -3.00 26.86 14.11
N TRP A 193 -2.89 26.62 15.42
CA TRP A 193 -4.03 26.15 16.21
C TRP A 193 -5.28 27.07 16.14
N PRO A 194 -5.20 28.38 16.42
CA PRO A 194 -6.36 29.26 16.31
C PRO A 194 -6.79 29.51 14.85
N LEU A 195 -5.85 29.62 13.90
CA LEU A 195 -6.17 29.96 12.51
C LEU A 195 -6.68 28.76 11.72
N LEU A 196 -5.97 27.64 11.75
CA LEU A 196 -6.34 26.43 11.02
C LEU A 196 -7.41 25.63 11.77
N GLY A 197 -7.40 25.63 13.11
CA GLY A 197 -8.41 24.90 13.89
C GLY A 197 -9.82 25.44 13.71
N ASN A 198 -9.99 26.77 13.63
CA ASN A 198 -11.31 27.42 13.63
C ASN A 198 -11.75 28.00 12.27
N LEU A 199 -10.82 28.36 11.39
CA LEU A 199 -11.11 29.06 10.13
C LEU A 199 -10.85 28.20 8.88
N THR A 200 -10.87 26.87 9.02
CA THR A 200 -10.75 25.93 7.89
C THR A 200 -11.82 24.84 7.90
N CYS A 201 -12.07 24.26 6.73
CA CYS A 201 -13.10 23.25 6.53
C CYS A 201 -12.76 21.91 7.19
N SER A 202 -13.78 21.20 7.68
CA SER A 202 -13.64 19.84 8.21
C SER A 202 -13.74 18.74 7.16
N SER A 203 -14.35 19.00 5.99
CA SER A 203 -14.52 18.02 4.90
C SER A 203 -14.52 18.68 3.52
N VAL A 204 -14.32 17.87 2.47
CA VAL A 204 -14.28 18.31 1.07
C VAL A 204 -15.65 18.78 0.57
N GLU A 205 -16.75 18.12 0.99
CA GLU A 205 -18.10 18.31 0.43
C GLU A 205 -18.67 19.72 0.66
N THR A 206 -18.23 20.40 1.72
CA THR A 206 -18.75 21.72 2.12
C THR A 206 -17.68 22.82 2.09
N CYS A 207 -16.54 22.58 1.44
CA CYS A 207 -15.41 23.52 1.48
C CYS A 207 -15.46 24.54 0.34
N THR A 208 -15.80 25.78 0.66
CA THR A 208 -15.67 26.93 -0.23
C THR A 208 -14.52 27.82 0.26
N LYS A 209 -13.99 28.67 -0.64
CA LYS A 209 -12.91 29.61 -0.31
C LYS A 209 -13.26 30.50 0.90
N ASP A 210 -14.49 30.99 0.98
CA ASP A 210 -14.94 31.90 2.05
C ASP A 210 -14.90 31.23 3.43
N ASN A 211 -15.13 29.93 3.50
CA ASN A 211 -15.10 29.14 4.73
C ASN A 211 -13.72 28.51 5.02
N ASN A 212 -12.71 28.78 4.18
CA ASN A 212 -11.37 28.19 4.28
C ASN A 212 -10.24 29.24 4.29
N MET A 213 -10.50 30.43 4.81
CA MET A 213 -9.51 31.52 4.82
C MET A 213 -8.34 31.29 5.81
N GLY A 214 -8.44 30.33 6.73
CA GLY A 214 -7.45 30.07 7.76
C GLY A 214 -6.04 29.80 7.25
N TRP A 215 -5.88 29.00 6.19
CA TRP A 215 -4.55 28.69 5.65
C TRP A 215 -3.88 29.89 4.97
N ARG A 216 -4.66 30.83 4.44
CA ARG A 216 -4.15 32.08 3.87
C ARG A 216 -3.67 33.03 4.95
N TYR A 217 -4.47 33.21 6.01
CA TYR A 217 -4.05 34.01 7.17
C TYR A 217 -2.83 33.42 7.85
N PHE A 218 -2.73 32.08 7.92
CA PHE A 218 -1.56 31.40 8.43
C PHE A 218 -0.31 31.67 7.59
N LEU A 219 -0.40 31.57 6.26
CA LEU A 219 0.72 31.93 5.37
C LEU A 219 1.13 33.41 5.48
N ILE A 220 0.16 34.32 5.64
CA ILE A 220 0.45 35.74 5.88
C ILE A 220 1.21 35.93 7.20
N ALA A 221 0.78 35.26 8.27
CA ALA A 221 1.45 35.34 9.57
C ALA A 221 2.88 34.78 9.50
N MET A 222 3.09 33.64 8.84
CA MET A 222 4.42 33.02 8.71
C MET A 222 5.34 33.80 7.77
N GLY A 223 4.82 34.29 6.64
CA GLY A 223 5.54 35.17 5.73
C GLY A 223 5.89 36.52 6.38
N GLY A 224 4.98 37.08 7.18
CA GLY A 224 5.22 38.29 7.97
C GLY A 224 6.29 38.09 9.04
N MET A 225 6.30 36.93 9.71
CA MET A 225 7.38 36.55 10.63
C MET A 225 8.73 36.46 9.92
N ALA A 226 8.78 35.82 8.75
CA ALA A 226 10.00 35.77 7.93
C ALA A 226 10.46 37.17 7.48
N LEU A 227 9.52 38.06 7.13
CA LEU A 227 9.82 39.45 6.80
C LEU A 227 10.41 40.19 7.99
N LEU A 228 9.85 40.01 9.20
CA LEU A 228 10.38 40.59 10.43
C LEU A 228 11.80 40.08 10.70
N MET A 229 12.05 38.78 10.57
CA MET A 229 13.39 38.20 10.69
C MET A 229 14.36 38.81 9.66
N CYS A 230 13.93 39.00 8.41
CA CYS A 230 14.72 39.64 7.36
C CYS A 230 15.04 41.11 7.69
N ILE A 231 14.07 41.87 8.19
CA ILE A 231 14.24 43.27 8.60
C ILE A 231 15.24 43.36 9.76
N ILE A 232 15.16 42.45 10.73
CA ILE A 232 16.12 42.38 11.85
C ILE A 232 17.53 42.08 11.32
N ARG A 233 17.67 41.12 10.39
CA ARG A 233 18.95 40.80 9.73
C ARG A 233 19.57 42.00 9.03
N TRP A 234 18.75 42.86 8.43
CA TRP A 234 19.24 43.93 7.55
C TRP A 234 19.43 45.28 8.24
N LEU A 235 18.52 45.68 9.14
CA LEU A 235 18.54 47.00 9.79
C LEU A 235 19.22 47.01 11.15
N PHE A 236 19.13 45.92 11.92
CA PHE A 236 19.56 45.90 13.32
C PHE A 236 20.89 45.17 13.55
N PHE A 237 21.41 44.48 12.53
CA PHE A 237 22.70 43.82 12.58
C PHE A 237 23.46 44.04 11.28
N THR A 238 24.70 44.54 11.36
CA THR A 238 25.55 44.67 10.18
C THR A 238 26.50 43.48 10.12
N LEU A 239 26.21 42.55 9.21
CA LEU A 239 27.10 41.44 8.91
C LEU A 239 28.30 41.93 8.10
N TYR A 240 29.51 41.68 8.59
CA TYR A 240 30.73 41.84 7.81
C TYR A 240 30.97 40.63 6.93
N GLU A 241 31.58 40.86 5.76
CA GLU A 241 32.02 39.75 4.91
C GLU A 241 33.12 38.96 5.62
N SER A 242 33.20 37.66 5.32
CA SER A 242 34.17 36.79 5.99
C SER A 242 35.62 37.21 5.73
N PRO A 243 36.47 37.31 6.76
CA PRO A 243 37.90 37.59 6.59
C PRO A 243 38.60 36.56 5.69
N LYS A 244 38.24 35.28 5.81
CA LYS A 244 38.83 34.21 4.99
C LYS A 244 38.36 34.26 3.54
N TYR A 245 37.11 34.67 3.31
CA TYR A 245 36.59 34.90 1.97
C TYR A 245 37.32 36.07 1.28
N LEU A 246 37.51 37.19 1.99
CA LEU A 246 38.22 38.35 1.48
C LEU A 246 39.67 38.03 1.16
N MET A 247 40.37 37.34 2.06
CA MET A 247 41.73 36.83 1.83
C MET A 247 41.79 35.87 0.63
N GLY A 248 40.84 34.95 0.49
CA GLY A 248 40.75 34.04 -0.66
C GLY A 248 40.52 34.74 -2.02
N ARG A 249 40.06 35.99 -2.01
CA ARG A 249 39.91 36.85 -3.20
C ARG A 249 41.10 37.81 -3.40
N GLY A 250 42.17 37.66 -2.63
CA GLY A 250 43.35 38.53 -2.66
C GLY A 250 43.14 39.90 -2.00
N ARG A 251 42.06 40.07 -1.22
CA ARG A 251 41.71 41.33 -0.53
C ARG A 251 42.14 41.27 0.94
N ASN A 252 43.45 41.12 1.18
CA ASN A 252 44.01 40.96 2.52
C ASN A 252 43.76 42.18 3.43
N GLU A 253 43.79 43.40 2.86
CA GLU A 253 43.53 44.65 3.60
C GLU A 253 42.11 44.71 4.16
N ASP A 254 41.11 44.31 3.36
CA ASP A 254 39.73 44.25 3.81
C ASP A 254 39.54 43.17 4.89
N ALA A 255 40.25 42.04 4.78
CA ALA A 255 40.19 40.98 5.78
C ALA A 255 40.72 41.45 7.15
N VAL A 256 41.86 42.16 7.16
CA VAL A 256 42.42 42.77 8.38
C VAL A 256 41.49 43.83 8.95
N THR A 257 40.91 44.67 8.10
CA THR A 257 39.92 45.69 8.49
C THR A 257 38.70 45.09 9.18
N VAL A 258 38.16 43.99 8.64
CA VAL A 258 37.03 43.28 9.26
C VAL A 258 37.40 42.74 10.64
N VAL A 259 38.58 42.14 10.81
CA VAL A 259 39.03 41.61 12.11
C VAL A 259 39.17 42.73 13.14
N HIS A 260 39.76 43.87 12.78
CA HIS A 260 39.84 45.05 13.64
C HIS A 260 38.48 45.60 14.03
N GLU A 261 37.54 45.64 13.09
CA GLU A 261 36.20 46.14 13.35
C GLU A 261 35.39 45.20 14.26
N VAL A 262 35.57 43.88 14.11
CA VAL A 262 35.02 42.88 15.05
C VAL A 262 35.66 43.02 16.44
N ALA A 263 36.98 43.22 16.53
CA ALA A 263 37.67 43.49 17.79
C ALA A 263 37.10 44.76 18.47
N ARG A 264 36.95 45.85 17.70
CA ARG A 264 36.40 47.13 18.16
C ARG A 264 34.98 46.98 18.73
N ARG A 265 34.10 46.25 18.04
CA ARG A 265 32.73 45.96 18.54
C ARG A 265 32.69 45.13 19.81
N ASN A 266 33.71 44.32 20.01
CA ASN A 266 33.88 43.51 21.21
C ASN A 266 34.63 44.23 22.34
N GLY A 267 35.04 45.49 22.11
CA GLY A 267 35.81 46.27 23.09
C GLY A 267 37.24 45.78 23.27
N LYS A 268 37.83 45.12 22.26
CA LYS A 268 39.21 44.62 22.24
C LYS A 268 40.02 45.26 21.11
N MET A 269 41.34 45.13 21.18
CA MET A 269 42.24 45.46 20.08
C MET A 269 42.87 44.17 19.54
N SER A 270 43.18 44.15 18.24
CA SER A 270 43.86 43.05 17.55
C SER A 270 45.21 43.56 17.07
N ASP A 271 46.27 42.76 17.18
CA ASP A 271 47.62 43.13 16.69
C ASP A 271 47.84 42.69 15.23
N LEU A 272 46.80 42.18 14.57
CA LEU A 272 46.87 41.70 13.18
C LEU A 272 47.16 42.87 12.21
N SER A 273 48.28 42.80 11.50
CA SER A 273 48.66 43.75 10.42
C SER A 273 48.74 43.05 9.07
N LEU A 274 48.82 43.84 7.99
CA LEU A 274 49.04 43.35 6.63
C LEU A 274 50.35 42.56 6.50
N ASP A 275 51.41 43.02 7.16
CA ASP A 275 52.73 42.38 7.14
C ASP A 275 52.68 40.92 7.63
N HIS A 276 51.82 40.62 8.62
CA HIS A 276 51.63 39.25 9.11
C HIS A 276 50.98 38.30 8.08
N LEU A 277 50.30 38.83 7.06
CA LEU A 277 49.70 38.04 5.96
C LEU A 277 50.58 38.02 4.71
N ASP A 278 51.42 39.04 4.51
CA ASP A 278 52.31 39.19 3.34
C ASP A 278 53.71 38.58 3.56
N GLU A 279 54.25 38.53 4.79
CA GLU A 279 55.56 37.89 5.12
C GLU A 279 55.63 36.39 4.79
N LEU A 280 54.49 35.75 4.58
CA LEU A 280 54.35 34.32 4.29
C LEU A 280 54.25 34.03 2.78
N MET A 281 54.29 35.04 1.92
CA MET A 281 54.49 34.88 0.48
C MET A 281 55.97 34.57 0.21
N SER A 282 56.30 33.30 -0.03
CA SER A 282 57.64 32.93 -0.51
C SER A 282 57.89 33.54 -1.89
N VAL A 283 59.12 34.03 -2.07
CA VAL A 283 59.75 34.67 -3.25
C VAL A 283 59.57 33.91 -4.59
N ASP A 284 58.97 32.72 -4.60
CA ASP A 284 58.70 31.93 -5.81
C ASP A 284 57.40 32.32 -6.55
N ASP A 285 56.50 33.12 -5.94
CA ASP A 285 55.22 33.54 -6.53
C ASP A 285 55.25 34.96 -7.16
N GLU A 286 56.43 35.59 -7.32
CA GLU A 286 56.57 36.91 -7.98
C GLU A 286 56.21 36.88 -9.49
N GLU A 287 56.05 35.70 -10.11
CA GLU A 287 55.65 35.57 -11.51
C GLU A 287 54.13 35.59 -11.76
N GLN A 288 53.28 35.66 -10.72
CA GLN A 288 51.82 35.70 -10.88
C GLN A 288 51.12 36.77 -10.04
N ALA A 289 51.50 38.03 -10.22
CA ALA A 289 50.63 39.15 -9.84
C ALA A 289 49.52 39.33 -10.91
N PRO A 290 48.22 39.39 -10.55
CA PRO A 290 47.14 39.48 -11.52
C PRO A 290 47.01 40.92 -12.04
N ARG A 291 47.44 41.18 -13.27
CA ARG A 291 46.99 42.34 -14.06
C ARG A 291 45.88 41.91 -15.02
N GLN A 292 44.68 42.39 -14.72
CA GLN A 292 43.49 42.49 -15.60
C GLN A 292 42.77 41.20 -16.02
N GLY A 293 41.48 41.14 -15.66
CA GLY A 293 40.42 40.47 -16.45
C GLY A 293 40.49 38.95 -16.56
N LEU A 294 40.23 38.21 -15.47
CA LEU A 294 39.98 36.77 -15.53
C LEU A 294 38.81 36.45 -16.47
N SER A 295 39.06 35.65 -17.51
CA SER A 295 38.06 35.12 -18.45
C SER A 295 36.96 34.33 -17.72
N THR A 296 35.72 34.40 -18.20
CA THR A 296 34.58 33.65 -17.66
C THR A 296 34.88 32.14 -17.57
N SER A 297 35.71 31.60 -18.46
CA SER A 297 36.15 30.19 -18.45
C SER A 297 37.09 29.85 -17.30
N ASP A 298 37.98 30.76 -16.93
CA ASP A 298 38.95 30.56 -15.85
C ASP A 298 38.30 30.77 -14.49
N GLN A 299 37.36 31.71 -14.41
CA GLN A 299 36.42 31.80 -13.30
C GLN A 299 35.63 30.49 -13.17
N MET A 300 35.11 29.91 -14.28
CA MET A 300 34.38 28.63 -14.31
C MET A 300 35.24 27.42 -13.89
N ARG A 301 36.54 27.47 -14.16
CA ARG A 301 37.50 26.42 -13.82
C ARG A 301 37.91 26.47 -12.34
N MET A 302 38.12 27.67 -11.80
CA MET A 302 38.28 27.90 -10.35
C MET A 302 36.97 27.63 -9.57
N LEU A 303 35.82 27.89 -10.19
CA LEU A 303 34.46 27.57 -9.72
C LEU A 303 34.23 26.06 -9.50
N MET A 304 34.93 25.20 -10.25
CA MET A 304 34.86 23.73 -10.11
C MET A 304 35.94 23.16 -9.18
N GLU A 305 36.85 23.99 -8.68
CA GLU A 305 37.91 23.59 -7.75
C GLU A 305 37.42 23.22 -6.33
N PRO A 306 36.32 23.78 -5.79
CA PRO A 306 35.66 23.28 -4.57
C PRO A 306 34.96 21.93 -4.80
N LEU A 307 34.64 21.61 -6.05
CA LEU A 307 34.24 20.28 -6.54
C LEU A 307 35.46 19.45 -6.96
N SER A 308 36.67 19.81 -6.50
CA SER A 308 37.80 18.94 -6.73
C SER A 308 37.49 17.59 -6.09
N LEU A 309 37.43 16.58 -6.95
CA LEU A 309 37.36 15.18 -6.57
C LEU A 309 38.43 14.83 -5.52
N SER A 310 39.46 15.65 -5.32
CA SER A 310 40.46 15.51 -4.26
C SER A 310 39.87 15.61 -2.83
N HIS A 311 38.99 16.58 -2.53
CA HIS A 311 38.35 16.70 -1.21
C HIS A 311 37.32 15.60 -0.97
N VAL A 312 36.51 15.28 -1.99
CA VAL A 312 35.58 14.14 -1.91
C VAL A 312 36.37 12.83 -1.75
N LYS A 313 37.44 12.63 -2.51
CA LYS A 313 38.33 11.45 -2.40
C LYS A 313 39.05 11.41 -1.05
N ALA A 314 39.33 12.54 -0.41
CA ALA A 314 39.88 12.60 0.94
C ALA A 314 38.92 11.99 1.98
N LEU A 315 37.60 12.21 1.82
CA LEU A 315 36.56 11.62 2.68
C LEU A 315 36.48 10.09 2.56
N PHE A 316 36.92 9.51 1.43
CA PHE A 316 36.92 8.07 1.17
C PHE A 316 38.34 7.46 1.13
N ARG A 317 39.37 8.19 1.58
CA ARG A 317 40.78 7.78 1.45
C ARG A 317 41.16 6.56 2.27
N THR A 318 40.50 6.33 3.41
CA THR A 318 40.74 5.16 4.27
C THR A 318 39.43 4.38 4.46
N PRO A 319 39.48 3.05 4.64
CA PRO A 319 38.26 2.24 4.82
C PRO A 319 37.43 2.71 6.02
N ARG A 320 38.07 3.15 7.10
CA ARG A 320 37.38 3.70 8.28
C ARG A 320 36.66 5.02 7.99
N ARG A 321 37.27 5.93 7.23
CA ARG A 321 36.63 7.20 6.82
C ARG A 321 35.53 6.96 5.80
N ALA A 322 35.76 6.10 4.81
CA ALA A 322 34.76 5.72 3.83
C ALA A 322 33.50 5.14 4.49
N TRP A 323 33.68 4.26 5.48
CA TRP A 323 32.59 3.70 6.26
C TRP A 323 31.86 4.76 7.09
N SER A 324 32.59 5.63 7.78
CA SER A 324 32.00 6.69 8.62
C SER A 324 31.22 7.71 7.79
N THR A 325 31.80 8.17 6.68
CA THR A 325 31.17 9.08 5.72
C THR A 325 29.95 8.43 5.06
N GLY A 326 30.08 7.18 4.61
CA GLY A 326 28.98 6.42 4.01
C GLY A 326 27.82 6.19 4.98
N LEU A 327 28.11 5.86 6.24
CA LEU A 327 27.09 5.74 7.29
C LEU A 327 26.38 7.07 7.56
N MET A 328 27.09 8.19 7.64
CA MET A 328 26.46 9.49 7.85
C MET A 328 25.57 9.90 6.68
N ILE A 329 26.00 9.66 5.44
CA ILE A 329 25.16 9.89 4.24
C ILE A 329 23.91 9.03 4.32
N CYS A 330 24.04 7.75 4.66
CA CYS A 330 22.91 6.83 4.79
C CYS A 330 21.92 7.30 5.89
N ILE A 331 22.42 7.62 7.08
CA ILE A 331 21.61 8.11 8.21
C ILE A 331 20.84 9.36 7.81
N TRP A 332 21.49 10.35 7.22
CA TRP A 332 20.83 11.59 6.82
C TRP A 332 19.88 11.44 5.65
N THR A 333 20.14 10.49 4.74
CA THR A 333 19.19 10.11 3.67
C THR A 333 17.93 9.48 4.27
N LEU A 334 18.09 8.53 5.20
CA LEU A 334 16.98 7.87 5.90
C LEU A 334 16.19 8.84 6.77
N ILE A 335 16.86 9.78 7.44
CA ILE A 335 16.22 10.88 8.15
C ILE A 335 15.50 11.81 7.17
N GLY A 336 16.12 12.11 6.04
CA GLY A 336 15.52 12.88 4.95
C GLY A 336 14.25 12.24 4.43
N LEU A 337 14.17 10.91 4.43
CA LEU A 337 12.98 10.16 4.09
C LEU A 337 11.95 10.13 5.23
N GLY A 338 12.39 9.79 6.45
CA GLY A 338 11.52 9.55 7.60
C GLY A 338 10.93 10.83 8.20
N PHE A 339 11.70 11.92 8.26
CA PHE A 339 11.26 13.18 8.85
C PHE A 339 10.06 13.78 8.09
N PRO A 340 10.07 13.91 6.75
CA PRO A 340 8.91 14.36 6.00
C PRO A 340 7.77 13.33 6.02
N LEU A 341 8.05 12.03 5.91
CA LEU A 341 6.99 11.01 5.99
C LEU A 341 6.19 11.09 7.29
N TYR A 342 6.88 11.31 8.42
CA TYR A 342 6.21 11.47 9.70
C TYR A 342 5.65 12.88 9.88
N ASN A 343 6.50 13.91 9.92
CA ASN A 343 6.07 15.25 10.31
C ASN A 343 5.23 15.94 9.24
N ALA A 344 5.49 15.69 7.95
CA ALA A 344 4.71 16.34 6.90
C ALA A 344 3.29 15.77 6.77
N PHE A 345 3.10 14.51 7.17
CA PHE A 345 1.80 13.84 7.10
C PHE A 345 1.17 13.60 8.49
N LEU A 346 1.80 14.02 9.59
CA LEU A 346 1.28 13.83 10.93
C LEU A 346 -0.13 14.44 11.12
N PRO A 347 -0.42 15.68 10.70
CA PRO A 347 -1.76 16.24 10.82
C PRO A 347 -2.79 15.44 9.99
N PHE A 348 -2.40 14.99 8.80
CA PHE A 348 -3.22 14.15 7.92
C PHE A 348 -3.53 12.79 8.57
N LEU A 349 -2.53 12.15 9.16
CA LEU A 349 -2.65 10.88 9.88
C LEU A 349 -3.57 11.02 11.11
N GLN A 350 -3.35 12.08 11.90
CA GLN A 350 -4.15 12.39 13.09
C GLN A 350 -5.61 12.64 12.74
N GLN A 351 -5.89 13.39 11.68
CA GLN A 351 -7.25 13.63 11.24
C GLN A 351 -7.92 12.33 10.76
N THR A 352 -7.22 11.52 9.97
CA THR A 352 -7.77 10.26 9.45
C THR A 352 -8.06 9.26 10.57
N ARG A 353 -7.13 9.07 11.51
CA ARG A 353 -7.33 8.19 12.67
C ARG A 353 -8.30 8.77 13.69
N GLY A 354 -8.31 10.09 13.88
CA GLY A 354 -9.26 10.74 14.76
C GLY A 354 -10.70 10.59 14.27
N VAL A 355 -10.93 10.63 12.95
CA VAL A 355 -12.24 10.28 12.38
C VAL A 355 -12.63 8.83 12.72
N GLN A 356 -11.69 7.89 12.70
CA GLN A 356 -11.96 6.49 13.11
C GLN A 356 -12.27 6.35 14.61
N PHE A 357 -11.61 7.15 15.47
CA PHE A 357 -11.83 7.13 16.92
C PHE A 357 -12.98 8.02 17.40
N GLY A 358 -13.62 8.79 16.50
CA GLY A 358 -14.75 9.66 16.80
C GLY A 358 -14.38 11.08 17.27
N ASP A 359 -13.12 11.49 17.16
CA ASP A 359 -12.58 12.77 17.63
C ASP A 359 -11.89 13.62 16.53
N GLY A 360 -12.17 13.33 15.25
CA GLY A 360 -11.54 13.94 14.07
C GLY A 360 -11.85 15.43 13.80
N SER A 361 -12.16 16.23 14.81
CA SER A 361 -12.35 17.68 14.66
C SER A 361 -11.03 18.36 14.27
N THR A 362 -11.10 19.35 13.38
CA THR A 362 -9.94 20.17 12.96
C THR A 362 -9.24 20.81 14.15
N TYR A 363 -10.01 21.33 15.11
CA TYR A 363 -9.50 21.92 16.34
C TYR A 363 -8.66 20.94 17.16
N ILE A 364 -9.11 19.69 17.35
CA ILE A 364 -8.38 18.66 18.11
C ILE A 364 -7.09 18.28 17.38
N THR A 365 -7.11 18.13 16.05
CA THR A 365 -5.92 17.80 15.26
C THR A 365 -4.80 18.84 15.46
N TYR A 366 -5.10 20.12 15.30
CA TYR A 366 -4.10 21.19 15.47
C TYR A 366 -3.71 21.42 16.94
N ARG A 367 -4.65 21.25 17.90
CA ARG A 367 -4.33 21.23 19.33
C ARG A 367 -3.31 20.14 19.65
N ASN A 368 -3.57 18.91 19.18
CA ASN A 368 -2.71 17.76 19.42
C ASN A 368 -1.32 17.96 18.77
N SER A 369 -1.28 18.55 17.57
CA SER A 369 -0.02 18.94 16.92
C SER A 369 0.78 19.96 17.74
N LEU A 370 0.12 20.95 18.37
CA LEU A 370 0.76 21.89 19.29
C LEU A 370 1.31 21.21 20.55
N ILE A 371 0.55 20.30 21.17
CA ILE A 371 1.00 19.55 22.35
C ILE A 371 2.28 18.76 22.01
N ILE A 372 2.28 18.06 20.88
CA ILE A 372 3.44 17.29 20.41
C ILE A 372 4.65 18.21 20.21
N ALA A 373 4.47 19.35 19.54
CA ALA A 373 5.53 20.33 19.31
C ALA A 373 6.09 20.91 20.63
N ALA A 374 5.24 21.19 21.62
CA ALA A 374 5.66 21.70 22.93
C ALA A 374 6.54 20.71 23.69
N VAL A 375 6.25 19.41 23.58
CA VAL A 375 7.02 18.35 24.23
C VAL A 375 8.40 18.14 23.58
N GLY A 376 8.57 18.52 22.30
CA GLY A 376 9.88 18.47 21.62
C GLY A 376 10.93 19.43 22.21
N LEU A 377 10.51 20.58 22.75
CA LEU A 377 11.42 21.61 23.27
C LEU A 377 12.23 21.13 24.50
N PRO A 378 11.63 20.52 25.54
CA PRO A 378 12.39 19.85 26.59
C PRO A 378 13.37 18.80 26.07
N GLY A 379 13.01 18.07 25.01
CA GLY A 379 13.84 17.02 24.42
C GLY A 379 15.19 17.55 23.89
N SER A 380 15.20 18.70 23.23
CA SER A 380 16.44 19.30 22.72
C SER A 380 17.35 19.83 23.84
N LEU A 381 16.77 20.42 24.89
CA LEU A 381 17.51 20.89 26.07
C LEU A 381 18.13 19.74 26.86
N VAL A 382 17.37 18.67 27.10
CA VAL A 382 17.87 17.44 27.74
C VAL A 382 18.96 16.80 26.90
N GLY A 383 18.86 16.85 25.57
CA GLY A 383 19.89 16.34 24.65
C GLY A 383 21.23 17.05 24.81
N GLY A 384 21.19 18.38 24.90
CA GLY A 384 22.37 19.19 25.20
C GLY A 384 23.02 18.79 26.54
N ALA A 385 22.22 18.61 27.59
CA ALA A 385 22.72 18.23 28.91
C ALA A 385 23.24 16.78 28.97
N MET A 386 22.58 15.84 28.30
CA MET A 386 22.95 14.41 28.32
C MET A 386 24.28 14.13 27.62
N VAL A 387 24.63 14.93 26.62
CA VAL A 387 25.92 14.82 25.92
C VAL A 387 27.10 15.05 26.84
N GLU A 388 26.98 15.98 27.79
CA GLU A 388 28.04 16.34 28.74
C GLU A 388 28.18 15.33 29.88
N LEU A 389 27.30 14.33 29.97
CA LEU A 389 27.38 13.30 31.01
C LEU A 389 28.56 12.35 30.75
N PRO A 390 29.47 12.15 31.73
CA PRO A 390 30.72 11.41 31.52
C PRO A 390 30.54 9.92 31.20
N ARG A 391 29.38 9.32 31.53
CA ARG A 391 29.09 7.90 31.25
C ARG A 391 28.35 7.65 29.94
N LEU A 392 27.55 8.62 29.49
CA LEU A 392 26.72 8.49 28.29
C LEU A 392 27.43 9.09 27.06
N GLY A 393 27.96 10.31 27.20
CA GLY A 393 28.58 11.07 26.12
C GLY A 393 27.67 11.25 24.90
N ARG A 394 28.28 11.69 23.78
CA ARG A 394 27.60 11.82 22.47
C ARG A 394 27.03 10.47 21.98
N LYS A 395 27.84 9.41 22.03
CA LYS A 395 27.49 8.10 21.45
C LYS A 395 26.35 7.41 22.21
N GLY A 396 26.42 7.35 23.54
CA GLY A 396 25.38 6.72 24.35
C GLY A 396 24.05 7.46 24.24
N THR A 397 24.09 8.80 24.24
CA THR A 397 22.89 9.62 24.06
C THR A 397 22.26 9.39 22.68
N LEU A 398 23.05 9.37 21.60
CA LEU A 398 22.55 9.11 20.25
C LEU A 398 21.93 7.71 20.12
N SER A 399 22.59 6.67 20.64
CA SER A 399 22.08 5.30 20.60
C SER A 399 20.77 5.14 21.37
N PHE A 400 20.70 5.71 22.59
CA PHE A 400 19.46 5.71 23.38
C PHE A 400 18.34 6.44 22.65
N ALA A 401 18.60 7.66 22.16
CA ALA A 401 17.62 8.47 21.45
C ALA A 401 17.06 7.75 20.20
N ALA A 402 17.94 7.11 19.41
CA ALA A 402 17.56 6.41 18.20
C ALA A 402 16.67 5.18 18.50
N VAL A 403 17.07 4.34 19.46
CA VAL A 403 16.30 3.14 19.84
C VAL A 403 14.95 3.54 20.45
N ALA A 404 14.93 4.53 21.35
CA ALA A 404 13.71 5.01 21.97
C ALA A 404 12.75 5.61 20.92
N THR A 405 13.27 6.43 19.99
CA THR A 405 12.46 7.01 18.90
C THR A 405 11.84 5.93 18.02
N GLY A 406 12.61 4.91 17.62
CA GLY A 406 12.07 3.79 16.84
C GLY A 406 11.03 2.97 17.62
N THR A 407 11.26 2.73 18.90
CA THR A 407 10.34 1.97 19.78
C THR A 407 9.02 2.70 19.95
N PHE A 408 9.04 4.02 20.24
CA PHE A 408 7.81 4.80 20.40
C PHE A 408 7.05 4.99 19.08
N LEU A 409 7.77 5.11 17.96
CA LEU A 409 7.13 5.12 16.64
C LEU A 409 6.38 3.81 16.38
N LEU A 410 6.99 2.65 16.66
CA LEU A 410 6.32 1.34 16.54
C LEU A 410 5.17 1.20 17.53
N ALA A 411 5.34 1.62 18.78
CA ALA A 411 4.29 1.60 19.79
C ALA A 411 3.06 2.43 19.38
N SER A 412 3.25 3.56 18.69
CA SER A 412 2.15 4.39 18.17
C SER A 412 1.20 3.62 17.23
N THR A 413 1.69 2.57 16.56
CA THR A 413 0.85 1.73 15.68
C THR A 413 -0.14 0.86 16.46
N THR A 414 0.13 0.59 17.73
CA THR A 414 -0.73 -0.20 18.63
C THR A 414 -1.80 0.63 19.33
N ALA A 415 -1.85 1.95 19.09
CA ALA A 415 -2.80 2.84 19.74
C ALA A 415 -4.25 2.52 19.31
N SER A 416 -5.08 2.18 20.30
CA SER A 416 -6.51 1.92 20.14
C SER A 416 -7.40 3.11 20.51
N THR A 417 -6.82 4.18 21.08
CA THR A 417 -7.51 5.40 21.48
C THR A 417 -6.71 6.63 21.03
N SER A 418 -7.41 7.77 20.86
CA SER A 418 -6.76 9.03 20.46
C SER A 418 -5.76 9.54 21.50
N GLU A 419 -6.07 9.41 22.79
CA GLU A 419 -5.17 9.79 23.89
C GLU A 419 -3.89 8.93 23.92
N ALA A 420 -4.02 7.63 23.65
CA ALA A 420 -2.86 6.75 23.52
C ALA A 420 -2.01 7.14 22.30
N LEU A 421 -2.65 7.44 21.17
CA LEU A 421 -1.95 7.91 19.98
C LEU A 421 -1.21 9.22 20.25
N LEU A 422 -1.85 10.20 20.89
CA LEU A 422 -1.22 11.47 21.28
C LEU A 422 -0.02 11.24 22.19
N SER A 423 -0.15 10.38 23.20
CA SER A 423 0.92 10.07 24.16
C SER A 423 2.14 9.47 23.47
N TRP A 424 1.96 8.51 22.56
CA TRP A 424 3.06 7.92 21.80
C TRP A 424 3.74 8.92 20.87
N ASN A 425 2.97 9.79 20.20
CA ASN A 425 3.54 10.83 19.35
C ASN A 425 4.29 11.90 20.17
N CYS A 426 3.86 12.20 21.40
CA CYS A 426 4.59 13.07 22.32
C CYS A 426 5.94 12.45 22.74
N ALA A 427 5.92 11.16 23.11
CA ALA A 427 7.14 10.42 23.45
C ALA A 427 8.13 10.38 22.28
N TYR A 428 7.63 10.11 21.06
CA TYR A 428 8.42 10.21 19.83
C TYR A 428 9.01 11.61 19.66
N SER A 429 8.21 12.67 19.81
CA SER A 429 8.70 14.04 19.58
C SER A 429 9.80 14.42 20.57
N PHE A 430 9.66 14.03 21.84
CA PHE A 430 10.68 14.23 22.85
C PHE A 430 12.01 13.54 22.47
N THR A 431 11.97 12.24 22.14
CA THR A 431 13.18 11.47 21.82
C THR A 431 13.76 11.80 20.45
N SER A 432 12.92 12.22 19.50
CA SER A 432 13.34 12.67 18.17
C SER A 432 14.06 14.02 18.26
N SER A 433 13.56 14.97 19.04
CA SER A 433 14.27 16.23 19.31
C SER A 433 15.61 16.00 20.03
N LEU A 434 15.67 15.03 20.94
CA LEU A 434 16.92 14.57 21.57
C LEU A 434 17.92 14.04 20.52
N LEU A 435 17.45 13.18 19.61
CA LEU A 435 18.25 12.61 18.52
C LEU A 435 18.83 13.70 17.61
N TYR A 436 18.00 14.66 17.18
CA TYR A 436 18.41 15.74 16.29
C TYR A 436 19.45 16.65 16.93
N ALA A 437 19.29 17.02 18.21
CA ALA A 437 20.25 17.87 18.92
C ALA A 437 21.67 17.27 18.89
N VAL A 438 21.79 15.95 19.11
CA VAL A 438 23.09 15.26 19.05
C VAL A 438 23.58 15.11 17.61
N LEU A 439 22.71 14.72 16.67
CA LEU A 439 23.15 14.43 15.31
C LEU A 439 23.65 15.67 14.55
N TYR A 440 23.00 16.82 14.71
CA TYR A 440 23.41 18.07 14.06
C TYR A 440 24.76 18.59 14.59
N SER A 441 25.11 18.29 15.84
CA SER A 441 26.44 18.60 16.39
C SER A 441 27.51 17.58 15.99
N TYR A 442 27.16 16.29 15.99
CA TYR A 442 28.10 15.21 15.68
C TYR A 442 28.53 15.21 14.20
N THR A 443 27.65 15.60 13.30
CA THR A 443 27.92 15.62 11.84
C THR A 443 29.14 16.48 11.48
N PRO A 444 29.21 17.78 11.86
CA PRO A 444 30.40 18.59 11.61
C PRO A 444 31.62 18.15 12.43
N GLU A 445 31.44 17.62 13.64
CA GLU A 445 32.54 17.14 14.51
C GLU A 445 33.28 15.92 13.93
N MET A 446 32.58 15.05 13.19
CA MET A 446 33.17 13.85 12.59
C MET A 446 34.18 14.19 11.48
N PHE A 447 33.97 15.28 10.75
CA PHE A 447 34.83 15.67 9.65
C PHE A 447 35.99 16.56 10.12
N GLU A 448 37.19 16.27 9.60
CA GLU A 448 38.37 17.08 9.84
C GLU A 448 38.16 18.51 9.35
N THR A 449 38.73 19.50 10.04
CA THR A 449 38.54 20.93 9.76
C THR A 449 38.76 21.28 8.29
N LYS A 450 39.68 20.59 7.60
CA LYS A 450 39.97 20.79 6.18
C LYS A 450 38.84 20.34 5.24
N ASP A 451 38.18 19.21 5.54
CA ASP A 451 37.20 18.57 4.64
C ASP A 451 35.75 18.68 5.18
N ARG A 452 35.56 19.39 6.30
CA ARG A 452 34.28 19.52 7.02
C ARG A 452 33.18 20.16 6.19
N GLY A 453 33.49 21.21 5.42
CA GLY A 453 32.52 21.87 4.55
C GLY A 453 31.94 20.91 3.51
N THR A 454 32.83 20.21 2.78
CA THR A 454 32.46 19.22 1.76
C THR A 454 31.67 18.04 2.35
N GLY A 455 32.09 17.52 3.52
CA GLY A 455 31.38 16.44 4.21
C GLY A 455 29.95 16.83 4.61
N ASN A 456 29.77 18.01 5.22
CA ASN A 456 28.45 18.53 5.60
C ASN A 456 27.56 18.80 4.38
N ALA A 457 28.12 19.34 3.29
CA ALA A 457 27.37 19.61 2.06
C ALA A 457 26.85 18.31 1.42
N LEU A 458 27.67 17.26 1.35
CA LEU A 458 27.29 15.97 0.80
C LEU A 458 26.18 15.30 1.62
N VAL A 459 26.31 15.34 2.94
CA VAL A 459 25.33 14.81 3.89
C VAL A 459 23.99 15.57 3.81
N SER A 460 24.05 16.91 3.72
CA SER A 460 22.87 17.77 3.57
C SER A 460 22.16 17.51 2.24
N ALA A 461 22.90 17.40 1.13
CA ALA A 461 22.33 17.06 -0.17
C ALA A 461 21.61 15.70 -0.15
N ALA A 462 22.23 14.68 0.47
CA ALA A 462 21.64 13.35 0.63
C ALA A 462 20.34 13.38 1.46
N ASN A 463 20.29 14.20 2.52
CA ASN A 463 19.07 14.46 3.27
C ASN A 463 17.94 15.01 2.39
N ARG A 464 18.22 16.01 1.55
CA ARG A 464 17.22 16.61 0.66
C ARG A 464 16.74 15.65 -0.43
N VAL A 465 17.60 14.75 -0.93
CA VAL A 465 17.21 13.67 -1.86
C VAL A 465 16.24 12.69 -1.17
N GLY A 466 16.53 12.28 0.06
CA GLY A 466 15.59 11.47 0.87
C GLY A 466 14.24 12.18 1.04
N GLY A 467 14.25 13.50 1.23
CA GLY A 467 13.04 14.31 1.37
C GLY A 467 12.18 14.39 0.12
N ILE A 468 12.75 14.23 -1.08
CA ILE A 468 12.01 14.13 -2.34
C ILE A 468 11.37 12.74 -2.49
N LEU A 469 12.05 11.67 -2.04
CA LEU A 469 11.52 10.32 -2.11
C LEU A 469 10.30 10.12 -1.21
N ALA A 470 10.25 10.77 -0.05
CA ALA A 470 9.15 10.68 0.91
C ALA A 470 7.75 10.92 0.28
N PRO A 471 7.46 12.06 -0.36
CA PRO A 471 6.17 12.30 -0.99
C PRO A 471 5.93 11.43 -2.22
N ILE A 472 6.98 11.01 -2.95
CA ILE A 472 6.82 10.06 -4.08
C ILE A 472 6.28 8.73 -3.58
N ILE A 473 6.87 8.19 -2.49
CA ILE A 473 6.36 6.97 -1.86
C ILE A 473 4.91 7.16 -1.41
N ALA A 474 4.58 8.30 -0.79
CA ALA A 474 3.21 8.59 -0.35
C ALA A 474 2.20 8.65 -1.51
N ILE A 475 2.61 9.14 -2.70
CA ILE A 475 1.76 9.18 -3.91
C ILE A 475 1.46 7.76 -4.42
N PHE A 476 2.45 6.87 -4.44
CA PHE A 476 2.28 5.52 -4.95
C PHE A 476 1.70 4.52 -3.94
N ALA A 477 1.92 4.73 -2.63
CA ALA A 477 1.49 3.82 -1.58
C ALA A 477 0.10 4.15 -0.97
N SER A 478 -0.50 5.30 -1.32
CA SER A 478 -1.72 5.87 -0.72
C SER A 478 -1.61 6.09 0.79
N VAL A 479 -1.56 7.36 1.21
CA VAL A 479 -1.46 7.77 2.62
C VAL A 479 -2.69 7.42 3.47
N GLN A 480 -3.78 6.94 2.85
CA GLN A 480 -5.06 6.65 3.50
C GLN A 480 -5.20 5.19 3.95
N THR A 481 -4.34 4.27 3.48
CA THR A 481 -4.52 2.83 3.67
C THR A 481 -3.30 2.20 4.34
N THR A 482 -3.53 1.39 5.38
CA THR A 482 -2.49 0.56 6.04
C THR A 482 -2.07 -0.66 5.23
N SER A 483 -2.70 -0.90 4.07
CA SER A 483 -2.40 -1.97 3.11
C SER A 483 -2.53 -1.38 1.69
N PRO A 484 -1.70 -1.76 0.71
CA PRO A 484 -1.91 -1.32 -0.67
C PRO A 484 -3.24 -1.87 -1.21
N VAL A 485 -4.29 -1.04 -1.24
CA VAL A 485 -5.63 -1.43 -1.70
C VAL A 485 -5.73 -1.33 -3.21
N GLY A 486 -6.27 -2.39 -3.82
CA GLY A 486 -6.73 -2.40 -5.21
C GLY A 486 -6.26 -3.63 -5.96
N LEU A 487 -5.03 -3.53 -6.46
CA LEU A 487 -4.33 -4.53 -7.25
C LEU A 487 -2.91 -4.63 -6.71
N ILE A 488 -2.51 -5.81 -6.20
CA ILE A 488 -1.14 -6.03 -5.74
C ILE A 488 -0.37 -6.67 -6.88
N ARG A 489 0.57 -5.93 -7.45
CA ARG A 489 1.49 -6.43 -8.47
C ARG A 489 2.63 -7.18 -7.78
N TYR A 490 2.88 -8.41 -8.20
CA TYR A 490 3.99 -9.22 -7.71
C TYR A 490 4.65 -9.99 -8.84
N TYR A 491 5.91 -10.36 -8.63
CA TYR A 491 6.72 -11.09 -9.60
C TYR A 491 6.97 -12.50 -9.12
N LEU A 492 6.77 -13.44 -10.01
CA LEU A 492 7.15 -14.83 -9.83
C LEU A 492 8.54 -15.09 -10.46
N PRO A 493 9.18 -16.24 -10.17
CA PRO A 493 10.43 -16.63 -10.83
C PRO A 493 10.39 -16.45 -12.35
N GLY A 494 11.47 -15.93 -12.92
CA GLY A 494 11.54 -15.56 -14.33
C GLY A 494 11.02 -14.15 -14.65
N ASN A 495 10.83 -13.29 -13.65
CA ASN A 495 10.26 -11.95 -13.80
C ASN A 495 8.84 -11.97 -14.41
N GLU A 496 8.10 -13.05 -14.15
CA GLU A 496 6.74 -13.21 -14.64
C GLU A 496 5.80 -12.38 -13.76
N GLU A 497 5.12 -11.43 -14.39
CA GLU A 497 4.22 -10.52 -13.71
C GLU A 497 2.87 -11.18 -13.38
N ARG A 498 2.41 -10.95 -12.15
CA ARG A 498 1.09 -11.33 -11.67
C ARG A 498 0.44 -10.16 -10.92
N VAL A 499 -0.88 -10.10 -10.98
CA VAL A 499 -1.68 -9.11 -10.26
C VAL A 499 -2.67 -9.83 -9.35
N LEU A 500 -2.50 -9.72 -8.03
CA LEU A 500 -3.46 -10.21 -7.06
C LEU A 500 -4.62 -9.21 -6.93
N VAL A 501 -5.83 -9.71 -7.12
CA VAL A 501 -7.06 -8.93 -7.03
C VAL A 501 -7.52 -8.88 -5.57
N THR A 502 -7.49 -7.69 -4.95
CA THR A 502 -7.81 -7.52 -3.52
C THR A 502 -9.03 -6.65 -3.24
N SER A 503 -9.58 -6.00 -4.26
CA SER A 503 -10.73 -5.08 -4.12
C SER A 503 -12.00 -5.61 -4.78
N VAL A 504 -13.15 -5.28 -4.20
CA VAL A 504 -14.48 -5.64 -4.73
C VAL A 504 -14.74 -5.01 -6.09
N GLU A 505 -14.25 -3.78 -6.30
CA GLU A 505 -14.34 -3.10 -7.59
C GLU A 505 -13.59 -3.87 -8.68
N ALA A 506 -12.34 -4.28 -8.43
CA ALA A 506 -11.56 -5.04 -9.38
C ALA A 506 -12.17 -6.43 -9.66
N LEU A 507 -12.72 -7.10 -8.64
CA LEU A 507 -13.46 -8.34 -8.82
C LEU A 507 -14.68 -8.15 -9.72
N ASN A 508 -15.46 -7.09 -9.48
CA ASN A 508 -16.65 -6.78 -10.27
C ASN A 508 -16.29 -6.46 -11.72
N ASP A 509 -15.21 -5.71 -11.94
CA ASP A 509 -14.68 -5.44 -13.29
C ASP A 509 -14.30 -6.75 -14.00
N ILE A 510 -13.51 -7.61 -13.35
CA ILE A 510 -12.96 -8.82 -13.98
C ILE A 510 -14.01 -9.91 -14.17
N LEU A 511 -14.88 -10.12 -13.19
CA LEU A 511 -15.80 -11.26 -13.16
C LEU A 511 -17.20 -10.95 -13.68
N VAL A 512 -17.60 -9.67 -13.73
CA VAL A 512 -19.00 -9.29 -14.04
C VAL A 512 -19.07 -8.28 -15.19
N LEU A 513 -18.50 -7.09 -15.04
CA LEU A 513 -18.70 -5.99 -15.99
C LEU A 513 -17.96 -6.21 -17.30
N LYS A 514 -16.71 -6.68 -17.22
CA LYS A 514 -15.81 -6.86 -18.37
C LYS A 514 -15.39 -8.33 -18.49
N ALA A 515 -16.24 -9.27 -18.08
CA ALA A 515 -15.92 -10.71 -18.05
C ALA A 515 -15.42 -11.25 -19.40
N THR A 516 -15.91 -10.72 -20.53
CA THR A 516 -15.45 -11.11 -21.88
C THR A 516 -14.03 -10.66 -22.22
N HIS A 517 -13.44 -9.74 -21.45
CA HIS A 517 -12.07 -9.28 -21.61
C HIS A 517 -11.05 -10.19 -20.92
N PHE A 518 -11.52 -11.10 -20.06
CA PHE A 518 -10.68 -11.92 -19.20
C PHE A 518 -10.98 -13.40 -19.39
N VAL A 519 -10.01 -14.15 -19.87
CA VAL A 519 -10.16 -15.60 -20.09
C VAL A 519 -9.28 -16.40 -19.13
N LYS A 520 -9.56 -17.70 -19.01
CA LYS A 520 -8.59 -18.61 -18.39
C LYS A 520 -7.36 -18.72 -19.30
N PRO A 521 -6.14 -18.59 -18.76
CA PRO A 521 -4.92 -18.76 -19.56
C PRO A 521 -4.91 -20.10 -20.29
N ASP A 522 -4.43 -20.12 -21.53
CA ASP A 522 -4.45 -21.31 -22.40
C ASP A 522 -3.85 -22.54 -21.74
N VAL A 523 -2.81 -22.34 -20.94
CA VAL A 523 -2.13 -23.45 -20.29
C VAL A 523 -2.96 -24.08 -19.18
N VAL A 524 -3.76 -23.28 -18.46
CA VAL A 524 -4.74 -23.78 -17.48
C VAL A 524 -5.84 -24.56 -18.21
N ARG A 525 -6.27 -24.08 -19.39
CA ARG A 525 -7.28 -24.78 -20.20
C ARG A 525 -6.78 -26.14 -20.68
N GLN A 526 -5.56 -26.22 -21.22
CA GLN A 526 -4.95 -27.48 -21.67
C GLN A 526 -4.81 -28.50 -20.53
N ARG A 527 -4.43 -28.06 -19.33
CA ARG A 527 -4.31 -28.97 -18.19
C ARG A 527 -5.67 -29.53 -17.75
N LEU A 528 -6.69 -28.69 -17.73
CA LEU A 528 -8.02 -29.08 -17.31
C LEU A 528 -8.75 -29.93 -18.35
N SER A 529 -8.43 -29.81 -19.64
CA SER A 529 -9.12 -30.56 -20.71
C SER A 529 -8.90 -32.07 -20.60
N TYR A 530 -7.75 -32.53 -20.10
CA TYR A 530 -7.52 -33.95 -19.81
C TYR A 530 -8.51 -34.52 -18.78
N ILE A 531 -8.99 -33.69 -17.85
CA ILE A 531 -9.87 -34.13 -16.76
C ILE A 531 -11.34 -33.88 -17.09
N ALA A 532 -11.64 -32.72 -17.66
CA ALA A 532 -13.00 -32.22 -17.84
C ALA A 532 -13.50 -32.24 -19.30
N GLY A 533 -12.65 -32.60 -20.28
CA GLY A 533 -12.97 -32.44 -21.70
C GLY A 533 -13.08 -30.95 -22.10
N ASN A 534 -13.41 -30.69 -23.36
CA ASN A 534 -13.59 -29.32 -23.87
C ASN A 534 -15.02 -28.79 -23.69
N GLY A 535 -15.60 -29.04 -22.52
CA GLY A 535 -16.96 -28.64 -22.18
C GLY A 535 -17.07 -27.23 -21.58
N LEU A 536 -18.21 -26.96 -20.93
CA LEU A 536 -18.60 -25.63 -20.44
C LEU A 536 -17.56 -24.98 -19.53
N LEU A 537 -16.80 -25.76 -18.76
CA LEU A 537 -15.77 -25.27 -17.86
C LEU A 537 -14.64 -24.50 -18.59
N LEU A 538 -14.29 -24.94 -19.81
CA LEU A 538 -13.15 -24.47 -20.59
C LEU A 538 -13.55 -23.66 -21.83
N ALA A 539 -14.83 -23.71 -22.19
CA ALA A 539 -15.39 -22.86 -23.22
C ALA A 539 -15.26 -21.39 -22.79
N GLU A 540 -14.95 -20.52 -23.75
CA GLU A 540 -14.88 -19.07 -23.58
C GLU A 540 -15.65 -18.38 -24.72
N GLY A 541 -16.04 -17.12 -24.54
CA GLY A 541 -16.71 -16.32 -25.58
C GLY A 541 -18.07 -16.88 -26.06
N GLU A 542 -18.29 -16.88 -27.38
CA GLU A 542 -19.57 -17.33 -27.98
C GLU A 542 -19.80 -18.85 -27.79
N THR A 543 -18.76 -19.68 -27.83
CA THR A 543 -18.89 -21.12 -27.55
C THR A 543 -19.43 -21.36 -26.15
N HIS A 544 -18.90 -20.64 -25.14
CA HIS A 544 -19.41 -20.72 -23.78
C HIS A 544 -20.88 -20.29 -23.70
N LYS A 545 -21.26 -19.21 -24.37
CA LYS A 545 -22.64 -18.70 -24.39
C LYS A 545 -23.63 -19.71 -25.01
N ILE A 546 -23.25 -20.39 -26.08
CA ILE A 546 -24.06 -21.43 -26.74
C ILE A 546 -24.20 -22.65 -25.82
N GLN A 547 -23.07 -23.19 -25.33
CA GLN A 547 -23.07 -24.36 -24.44
C GLN A 547 -23.86 -24.09 -23.15
N ARG A 548 -23.69 -22.90 -22.55
CA ARG A 548 -24.45 -22.45 -21.38
C ARG A 548 -25.94 -22.44 -21.67
N LYS A 549 -26.36 -21.82 -22.77
CA LYS A 549 -27.79 -21.74 -23.14
C LYS A 549 -28.39 -23.15 -23.33
N SER A 550 -27.63 -24.09 -23.89
CA SER A 550 -28.04 -25.48 -24.09
C SER A 550 -28.24 -26.23 -22.75
N LEU A 551 -27.36 -26.00 -21.76
CA LEU A 551 -27.41 -26.66 -20.45
C LEU A 551 -28.45 -26.07 -19.50
N MET A 552 -28.83 -24.80 -19.65
CA MET A 552 -29.74 -24.09 -18.73
C MET A 552 -31.04 -24.85 -18.36
N PRO A 553 -31.75 -25.54 -19.29
CA PRO A 553 -32.96 -26.30 -18.94
C PRO A 553 -32.71 -27.41 -17.92
N ALA A 554 -31.57 -28.10 -18.02
CA ALA A 554 -31.16 -29.16 -17.10
C ALA A 554 -30.80 -28.62 -15.71
N PHE A 555 -30.50 -27.33 -15.58
CA PHE A 555 -30.26 -26.68 -14.28
C PHE A 555 -31.43 -25.77 -13.85
N SER A 556 -32.63 -26.00 -14.39
CA SER A 556 -33.83 -25.31 -13.91
C SER A 556 -34.21 -25.80 -12.52
N PHE A 557 -34.70 -24.89 -11.66
CA PHE A 557 -35.10 -25.20 -10.28
C PHE A 557 -36.03 -26.41 -10.17
N ARG A 558 -37.00 -26.52 -11.09
CA ARG A 558 -37.92 -27.66 -11.11
C ARG A 558 -37.21 -28.98 -11.39
N HIS A 559 -36.23 -28.99 -12.29
CA HIS A 559 -35.51 -30.21 -12.64
C HIS A 559 -34.55 -30.63 -11.53
N ILE A 560 -33.81 -29.69 -10.92
CA ILE A 560 -32.90 -30.00 -9.81
C ILE A 560 -33.67 -30.63 -8.64
N LYS A 561 -34.87 -30.14 -8.32
CA LYS A 561 -35.73 -30.76 -7.29
C LYS A 561 -36.13 -32.20 -7.59
N ASN A 562 -36.18 -32.61 -8.85
CA ASN A 562 -36.45 -34.00 -9.23
C ASN A 562 -35.25 -34.93 -8.98
N LEU A 563 -34.05 -34.38 -8.74
CA LEU A 563 -32.84 -35.16 -8.47
C LEU A 563 -32.66 -35.47 -6.97
N TYR A 564 -33.36 -34.76 -6.07
CA TYR A 564 -33.30 -34.94 -4.61
C TYR A 564 -33.54 -36.36 -4.09
N PRO A 565 -34.36 -37.19 -4.73
CA PRO A 565 -34.47 -38.59 -4.31
C PRO A 565 -33.17 -39.40 -4.56
N ILE A 566 -32.45 -39.13 -5.66
CA ILE A 566 -31.17 -39.80 -5.99
C ILE A 566 -30.13 -39.44 -4.93
N PHE A 567 -30.09 -38.16 -4.66
CA PHE A 567 -29.27 -37.46 -3.70
C PHE A 567 -29.39 -38.05 -2.29
N TRP A 568 -30.62 -38.09 -1.78
CA TRP A 568 -30.94 -38.70 -0.49
C TRP A 568 -30.60 -40.19 -0.43
N ALA A 569 -30.93 -40.95 -1.49
CA ALA A 569 -30.66 -42.39 -1.54
C ALA A 569 -29.16 -42.71 -1.42
N LYS A 570 -28.30 -41.95 -2.12
CA LYS A 570 -26.85 -42.14 -2.03
C LYS A 570 -26.25 -41.62 -0.72
N ALA A 571 -26.82 -40.58 -0.12
CA ALA A 571 -26.44 -40.15 1.23
C ALA A 571 -26.78 -41.21 2.30
N ALA A 572 -27.94 -41.87 2.18
CA ALA A 572 -28.33 -42.98 3.04
C ALA A 572 -27.40 -44.19 2.87
N GLU A 573 -27.09 -44.56 1.61
CA GLU A 573 -26.14 -45.64 1.31
C GLU A 573 -24.73 -45.35 1.86
N LEU A 574 -24.27 -44.10 1.76
CA LEU A 574 -23.03 -43.65 2.38
C LEU A 574 -23.06 -43.84 3.91
N ALA A 575 -24.16 -43.46 4.56
CA ALA A 575 -24.32 -43.64 6.01
C ALA A 575 -24.29 -45.12 6.42
N ASP A 576 -24.92 -46.01 5.64
CA ASP A 576 -24.87 -47.46 5.86
C ASP A 576 -23.44 -48.00 5.76
N CYS A 577 -22.67 -47.55 4.76
CA CYS A 577 -21.28 -47.93 4.58
C CYS A 577 -20.39 -47.47 5.73
N LEU A 578 -20.58 -46.23 6.21
CA LEU A 578 -19.85 -45.68 7.36
C LEU A 578 -20.16 -46.43 8.65
N GLU A 579 -21.44 -46.76 8.88
CA GLU A 579 -21.86 -47.55 10.05
C GLU A 579 -21.29 -48.96 10.01
N LYS A 580 -21.26 -49.59 8.83
CA LYS A 580 -20.66 -50.91 8.65
C LYS A 580 -19.16 -50.88 8.96
N GLU A 581 -18.41 -49.89 8.46
CA GLU A 581 -16.98 -49.77 8.76
C GLU A 581 -16.72 -49.57 10.26
N LEU A 582 -17.54 -48.76 10.94
CA LEU A 582 -17.47 -48.58 12.40
C LEU A 582 -17.71 -49.90 13.17
N ASN A 583 -18.73 -50.65 12.77
CA ASN A 583 -19.06 -51.93 13.39
C ASN A 583 -17.97 -52.98 13.13
N ASP A 584 -17.41 -53.04 11.91
CA ASP A 584 -16.34 -53.97 11.56
C ASP A 584 -15.04 -53.66 12.34
N VAL A 585 -14.72 -52.38 12.56
CA VAL A 585 -13.56 -51.95 13.36
C VAL A 585 -13.70 -52.35 14.83
N SER A 586 -14.92 -52.31 15.39
CA SER A 586 -15.19 -52.70 16.78
C SER A 586 -14.99 -54.21 17.07
N ILE A 587 -14.95 -55.05 16.02
CA ILE A 587 -14.84 -56.52 16.13
C ILE A 587 -13.39 -57.01 15.98
N SER A 588 -12.49 -56.23 15.37
CA SER A 588 -11.08 -56.61 15.16
C SER A 588 -10.15 -55.98 16.20
N GLU A 589 -9.55 -56.81 17.07
CA GLU A 589 -8.54 -56.54 18.13
C GLU A 589 -7.97 -55.11 18.27
N SER A 590 -8.34 -54.46 19.38
CA SER A 590 -7.61 -53.54 20.30
C SER A 590 -6.52 -52.54 19.85
N SER A 591 -6.21 -52.33 18.56
CA SER A 591 -5.10 -51.43 18.17
C SER A 591 -5.39 -50.44 17.03
N LYS A 592 -6.57 -50.43 16.41
CA LYS A 592 -6.96 -49.38 15.47
C LYS A 592 -8.02 -48.50 16.12
N SER A 593 -7.65 -47.26 16.43
CA SER A 593 -8.57 -46.21 16.87
C SER A 593 -9.78 -46.12 15.94
N ASP A 594 -10.98 -45.86 16.49
CA ASP A 594 -12.25 -45.58 15.80
C ASP A 594 -12.16 -44.35 14.88
N VAL A 595 -11.35 -44.43 13.83
CA VAL A 595 -10.97 -43.33 12.96
C VAL A 595 -11.41 -43.66 11.55
N ILE A 596 -12.35 -42.87 11.04
CA ILE A 596 -12.81 -42.95 9.65
C ILE A 596 -12.15 -41.86 8.82
N GLU A 597 -11.64 -42.23 7.64
CA GLU A 597 -11.15 -41.27 6.66
C GLU A 597 -12.28 -40.79 5.72
N VAL A 598 -12.88 -39.64 6.05
CA VAL A 598 -14.00 -39.03 5.30
C VAL A 598 -13.68 -38.81 3.82
N LYS A 599 -12.43 -38.47 3.49
CA LYS A 599 -11.99 -38.19 2.10
C LYS A 599 -12.32 -39.32 1.13
N LYS A 600 -12.07 -40.57 1.53
CA LYS A 600 -12.31 -41.75 0.69
C LYS A 600 -13.80 -41.91 0.39
N TRP A 601 -14.63 -41.71 1.40
CA TRP A 601 -16.08 -41.86 1.31
C TRP A 601 -16.76 -40.72 0.57
N ALA A 602 -16.40 -39.46 0.87
CA ALA A 602 -16.92 -38.28 0.19
C ALA A 602 -16.68 -38.34 -1.33
N THR A 603 -15.48 -38.76 -1.74
CA THR A 603 -15.11 -38.94 -3.16
C THR A 603 -15.96 -40.01 -3.84
N ARG A 604 -16.28 -41.12 -3.16
CA ARG A 604 -17.09 -42.21 -3.75
C ARG A 604 -18.57 -41.80 -3.84
N ALA A 605 -19.11 -41.20 -2.79
CA ALA A 605 -20.50 -40.77 -2.73
C ALA A 605 -20.81 -39.75 -3.84
N THR A 606 -19.99 -38.71 -3.96
CA THR A 606 -20.25 -37.65 -4.95
C THR A 606 -20.03 -38.15 -6.39
N LEU A 607 -19.19 -39.17 -6.61
CA LEU A 607 -19.02 -39.81 -7.92
C LEU A 607 -20.27 -40.60 -8.34
N ASP A 608 -20.89 -41.34 -7.42
CA ASP A 608 -22.12 -42.07 -7.70
C ASP A 608 -23.33 -41.13 -7.86
N ILE A 609 -23.41 -40.07 -7.06
CA ILE A 609 -24.42 -39.01 -7.18
C ILE A 609 -24.36 -38.37 -8.56
N ILE A 610 -23.19 -37.88 -8.99
CA ILE A 610 -23.06 -37.24 -10.31
C ILE A 610 -23.18 -38.24 -11.46
N GLY A 611 -22.84 -39.51 -11.25
CA GLY A 611 -23.09 -40.58 -12.22
C GLY A 611 -24.58 -40.77 -12.49
N LEU A 612 -25.39 -40.89 -11.44
CA LEU A 612 -26.83 -41.07 -11.56
C LEU A 612 -27.56 -39.78 -11.99
N ALA A 613 -27.36 -38.69 -11.26
CA ALA A 613 -28.06 -37.43 -11.51
C ALA A 613 -27.57 -36.73 -12.78
N GLY A 614 -26.27 -36.84 -13.07
CA GLY A 614 -25.64 -36.24 -14.24
C GLY A 614 -25.80 -37.07 -15.51
N LEU A 615 -25.49 -38.37 -15.45
CA LEU A 615 -25.35 -39.24 -16.63
C LEU A 615 -26.39 -40.37 -16.69
N GLY A 616 -27.17 -40.60 -15.63
CA GLY A 616 -28.09 -41.74 -15.55
C GLY A 616 -27.39 -43.09 -15.40
N HIS A 617 -26.15 -43.11 -14.92
CA HIS A 617 -25.33 -44.31 -14.81
C HIS A 617 -24.78 -44.47 -13.39
N ASP A 618 -25.12 -45.55 -12.69
CA ASP A 618 -24.54 -45.87 -11.39
C ASP A 618 -23.14 -46.47 -11.56
N PHE A 619 -22.13 -45.84 -10.97
CA PHE A 619 -20.76 -46.37 -10.98
C PHE A 619 -20.49 -47.35 -9.83
N ASP A 620 -21.41 -47.45 -8.87
CA ASP A 620 -21.29 -48.31 -7.69
C ASP A 620 -19.97 -48.11 -6.93
N SER A 621 -19.46 -46.88 -6.87
CA SER A 621 -18.17 -46.52 -6.27
C SER A 621 -18.19 -46.68 -4.75
N LEU A 622 -19.35 -46.54 -4.10
CA LEU A 622 -19.52 -46.73 -2.66
C LEU A 622 -19.25 -48.18 -2.23
N ARG A 623 -19.78 -49.18 -2.97
CA ARG A 623 -19.57 -50.60 -2.68
C ARG A 623 -18.30 -51.15 -3.33
N SER A 624 -17.97 -50.64 -4.51
CA SER A 624 -16.86 -51.11 -5.35
C SER A 624 -15.77 -50.03 -5.48
N PRO A 625 -14.89 -49.87 -4.47
CA PRO A 625 -13.97 -48.73 -4.36
C PRO A 625 -12.92 -48.63 -5.48
N ASN A 626 -12.64 -49.75 -6.15
CA ASN A 626 -11.67 -49.87 -7.25
C ASN A 626 -12.37 -50.07 -8.61
N ASN A 627 -13.56 -49.49 -8.81
CA ASN A 627 -14.23 -49.52 -10.11
C ASN A 627 -13.38 -48.89 -11.23
N ALA A 628 -13.75 -49.15 -12.48
CA ALA A 628 -12.97 -48.71 -13.64
C ALA A 628 -12.74 -47.19 -13.64
N LEU A 629 -13.77 -46.40 -13.33
CA LEU A 629 -13.71 -44.94 -13.32
C LEU A 629 -12.80 -44.37 -12.22
N SER A 630 -12.93 -44.85 -10.99
CA SER A 630 -12.09 -44.47 -9.84
C SER A 630 -10.61 -44.73 -10.13
N ARG A 631 -10.28 -45.89 -10.74
CA ARG A 631 -8.91 -46.21 -11.16
C ARG A 631 -8.36 -45.23 -12.20
N GLN A 632 -9.16 -44.82 -13.19
CA GLN A 632 -8.72 -43.84 -14.18
C GLN A 632 -8.49 -42.46 -13.56
N TYR A 633 -9.39 -42.00 -12.67
CA TYR A 633 -9.19 -40.73 -11.95
C TYR A 633 -7.95 -40.77 -11.04
N GLN A 634 -7.65 -41.89 -10.39
CA GLN A 634 -6.42 -42.07 -9.62
C GLN A 634 -5.18 -42.05 -10.52
N GLN A 635 -5.23 -42.66 -11.70
CA GLN A 635 -4.13 -42.63 -12.67
C GLN A 635 -3.83 -41.20 -13.16
N MET A 636 -4.86 -40.38 -13.38
CA MET A 636 -4.67 -38.96 -13.73
C MET A 636 -4.05 -38.12 -12.60
N ARG A 637 -4.19 -38.55 -11.34
CA ARG A 637 -3.63 -37.87 -10.15
C ARG A 637 -2.28 -38.43 -9.69
N GLN A 638 -1.59 -39.25 -10.49
CA GLN A 638 -0.28 -39.78 -10.11
C GLN A 638 0.74 -38.66 -9.90
N ASP A 639 1.46 -38.75 -8.78
CA ASP A 639 2.54 -37.83 -8.46
C ASP A 639 3.71 -37.97 -9.45
N PRO A 640 4.41 -36.86 -9.77
CA PRO A 640 5.64 -36.92 -10.57
C PRO A 640 6.69 -37.81 -9.92
N SER A 641 7.53 -38.43 -10.77
CA SER A 641 8.71 -39.14 -10.28
C SER A 641 9.73 -38.16 -9.66
N ARG A 642 10.64 -38.65 -8.78
CA ARG A 642 11.66 -37.78 -8.15
C ARG A 642 12.53 -37.00 -9.14
N LEU A 643 12.78 -37.58 -10.32
CA LEU A 643 13.50 -36.91 -11.40
C LEU A 643 12.65 -35.79 -12.01
N GLU A 644 11.38 -36.07 -12.32
CA GLU A 644 10.43 -35.08 -12.83
C GLU A 644 10.22 -33.94 -11.82
N SER A 645 10.05 -34.24 -10.54
CA SER A 645 9.93 -33.24 -9.48
C SER A 645 11.20 -32.40 -9.31
N SER A 646 12.38 -33.02 -9.40
CA SER A 646 13.66 -32.30 -9.34
C SER A 646 13.86 -31.39 -10.54
N LEU A 647 13.51 -31.86 -11.73
CA LEU A 647 13.60 -31.09 -12.98
C LEU A 647 12.58 -29.94 -12.99
N GLU A 648 11.34 -30.21 -12.60
CA GLU A 648 10.29 -29.21 -12.41
C GLU A 648 10.73 -28.16 -11.38
N GLY A 649 11.28 -28.59 -10.23
CA GLY A 649 11.82 -27.70 -9.21
C GLY A 649 12.96 -26.82 -9.72
N ALA A 650 13.94 -27.41 -10.42
CA ALA A 650 15.05 -26.66 -11.00
C ALA A 650 14.59 -25.65 -12.07
N LEU A 651 13.69 -26.05 -12.96
CA LEU A 651 13.12 -25.18 -13.98
C LEU A 651 12.22 -24.09 -13.36
N SER A 652 11.54 -24.39 -12.25
CA SER A 652 10.65 -23.44 -11.56
C SER A 652 11.38 -22.26 -10.94
N LEU A 653 12.70 -22.38 -10.69
CA LEU A 653 13.56 -21.27 -10.28
C LEU A 653 13.73 -20.21 -11.38
N PHE A 654 13.55 -20.60 -12.65
CA PHE A 654 13.75 -19.74 -13.81
C PHE A 654 12.44 -19.34 -14.49
N SER A 655 11.36 -20.13 -14.36
CA SER A 655 10.06 -19.80 -14.92
C SER A 655 8.94 -20.59 -14.23
N THR A 656 7.81 -19.93 -13.94
CA THR A 656 6.62 -20.65 -13.42
C THR A 656 5.91 -21.51 -14.46
N GLN A 657 6.36 -21.42 -15.71
CA GLN A 657 5.91 -22.24 -16.83
C GLN A 657 6.65 -23.59 -16.91
N ALA A 658 7.64 -23.82 -16.04
CA ALA A 658 8.39 -25.07 -15.91
C ALA A 658 7.52 -26.31 -15.75
N ALA A 659 6.56 -26.28 -14.82
CA ALA A 659 5.59 -27.34 -14.61
C ALA A 659 4.75 -27.63 -15.86
N MET A 660 4.65 -26.64 -16.75
CA MET A 660 3.83 -26.69 -17.95
C MET A 660 4.59 -27.28 -19.14
N LEU A 661 5.88 -26.95 -19.30
CA LEU A 661 6.79 -27.68 -20.18
C LEU A 661 6.80 -29.18 -19.87
N MET A 662 6.77 -29.54 -18.59
CA MET A 662 6.72 -30.94 -18.16
C MET A 662 5.44 -31.68 -18.58
N LEU A 663 4.32 -30.97 -18.75
CA LEU A 663 3.06 -31.56 -19.25
C LEU A 663 3.07 -31.76 -20.77
N GLN A 664 3.88 -30.99 -21.52
CA GLN A 664 4.02 -31.15 -22.98
C GLN A 664 5.04 -32.21 -23.36
N ILE A 665 5.96 -32.55 -22.46
CA ILE A 665 6.95 -33.60 -22.69
C ILE A 665 6.24 -34.97 -22.60
N PRO A 666 6.45 -35.87 -23.58
CA PRO A 666 5.81 -37.19 -23.62
C PRO A 666 6.44 -38.16 -22.61
N THR A 667 6.31 -37.84 -21.32
CA THR A 667 6.75 -38.66 -20.19
C THR A 667 5.86 -39.89 -20.04
N ARG A 668 6.34 -40.92 -19.33
CA ARG A 668 5.53 -42.11 -18.99
C ARG A 668 4.28 -41.73 -18.21
N ARG A 669 4.38 -40.72 -17.34
CA ARG A 669 3.25 -40.16 -16.60
C ARG A 669 2.24 -39.52 -17.55
N MET A 670 2.69 -38.66 -18.47
CA MET A 670 1.78 -37.96 -19.38
C MET A 670 1.02 -38.94 -20.30
N ARG A 671 1.69 -39.98 -20.81
CA ARG A 671 1.00 -41.05 -21.56
C ARG A 671 -0.09 -41.74 -20.75
N ARG A 672 0.15 -42.06 -19.47
CA ARG A 672 -0.88 -42.64 -18.59
C ARG A 672 -2.06 -41.69 -18.37
N VAL A 673 -1.80 -40.38 -18.25
CA VAL A 673 -2.86 -39.37 -18.12
C VAL A 673 -3.71 -39.33 -19.38
N GLU A 674 -3.09 -39.34 -20.55
CA GLU A 674 -3.77 -39.36 -21.85
C GLU A 674 -4.57 -40.65 -22.09
N ASP A 675 -4.00 -41.81 -21.75
CA ASP A 675 -4.68 -43.12 -21.80
C ASP A 675 -5.91 -43.16 -20.88
N ALA A 676 -5.77 -42.64 -19.66
CA ALA A 676 -6.85 -42.59 -18.68
C ALA A 676 -7.97 -41.62 -19.09
N SER A 677 -7.60 -40.44 -19.59
CA SER A 677 -8.55 -39.47 -20.14
C SER A 677 -9.32 -40.04 -21.34
N SER A 678 -8.60 -40.70 -22.26
CA SER A 678 -9.20 -41.39 -23.42
C SER A 678 -10.12 -42.54 -23.01
N HIS A 679 -9.85 -43.21 -21.89
CA HIS A 679 -10.73 -44.25 -21.35
C HIS A 679 -12.03 -43.65 -20.80
N ILE A 680 -11.96 -42.55 -20.04
CA ILE A 680 -13.14 -41.84 -19.52
C ILE A 680 -13.97 -41.28 -20.68
N HIS A 681 -13.34 -40.71 -21.71
CA HIS A 681 -14.02 -40.22 -22.90
C HIS A 681 -14.77 -41.34 -23.62
N ARG A 682 -14.15 -42.52 -23.80
CA ARG A 682 -14.81 -43.71 -24.39
C ARG A 682 -16.00 -44.16 -23.54
N MET A 683 -15.84 -44.24 -22.23
CA MET A 683 -16.92 -44.61 -21.32
C MET A 683 -18.11 -43.63 -21.42
N CYS A 684 -17.86 -42.33 -21.45
CA CYS A 684 -18.90 -41.32 -21.64
C CYS A 684 -19.58 -41.45 -23.03
N SER A 685 -18.81 -41.75 -24.07
CA SER A 685 -19.34 -42.02 -25.42
C SER A 685 -20.24 -43.26 -25.43
N ASP A 686 -19.86 -44.32 -24.73
CA ASP A 686 -20.67 -45.54 -24.66
C ASP A 686 -21.95 -45.34 -23.86
N ILE A 687 -21.89 -44.59 -22.74
CA ILE A 687 -23.09 -44.17 -21.99
C ILE A 687 -24.03 -43.33 -22.89
N LEU A 688 -23.48 -42.42 -23.70
CA LEU A 688 -24.28 -41.62 -24.64
C LEU A 688 -24.96 -42.47 -25.72
N LYS A 689 -24.25 -43.46 -26.28
CA LYS A 689 -24.84 -44.42 -27.24
C LYS A 689 -25.96 -45.22 -26.61
N ASP A 690 -25.76 -45.71 -25.39
CA ASP A 690 -26.77 -46.46 -24.65
C ASP A 690 -28.02 -45.61 -24.38
N MET A 691 -27.83 -44.33 -24.00
CA MET A 691 -28.94 -43.38 -23.83
C MET A 691 -29.73 -43.14 -25.12
N ARG A 692 -29.06 -43.05 -26.28
CA ARG A 692 -29.75 -42.96 -27.59
C ARG A 692 -30.48 -44.25 -27.97
N ASN A 693 -29.87 -45.40 -27.71
CA ASN A 693 -30.39 -46.71 -28.13
C ASN A 693 -31.59 -47.18 -27.30
N LYS A 694 -31.63 -46.85 -26.00
CA LYS A 694 -32.68 -47.34 -25.09
C LYS A 694 -34.06 -46.69 -25.29
N ASN A 695 -34.23 -45.76 -26.24
CA ASN A 695 -35.50 -45.06 -26.48
C ASN A 695 -36.14 -44.50 -25.19
N ASP A 696 -35.31 -44.06 -24.24
CA ASP A 696 -35.70 -43.45 -22.95
C ASP A 696 -36.31 -42.04 -23.12
N LEU A 697 -36.73 -41.72 -24.36
CA LEU A 697 -37.34 -40.47 -24.77
C LEU A 697 -38.71 -40.25 -24.11
N ASP A 698 -39.39 -41.31 -23.63
CA ASP A 698 -40.66 -41.19 -22.91
C ASP A 698 -40.46 -40.76 -21.43
N THR A 699 -39.40 -41.20 -20.76
CA THR A 699 -38.99 -40.72 -19.43
C THR A 699 -38.52 -39.26 -19.48
N VAL A 700 -37.89 -38.88 -20.61
CA VAL A 700 -37.46 -37.51 -20.94
C VAL A 700 -38.64 -36.57 -21.30
N LYS A 701 -39.78 -37.08 -21.79
CA LYS A 701 -40.99 -36.28 -22.06
C LYS A 701 -41.64 -35.73 -20.79
N GLN A 702 -41.43 -36.36 -19.63
CA GLN A 702 -42.02 -35.95 -18.34
C GLN A 702 -41.13 -35.03 -17.48
N GLY A 703 -39.89 -34.75 -17.90
CA GLY A 703 -38.98 -33.86 -17.14
C GLY A 703 -38.25 -34.52 -15.97
N ASN A 704 -38.25 -35.86 -15.90
CA ASN A 704 -37.65 -36.68 -14.84
C ASN A 704 -36.36 -37.41 -15.29
N GLY A 705 -35.68 -36.93 -16.34
CA GLY A 705 -34.41 -37.50 -16.80
C GLY A 705 -33.18 -37.02 -16.00
N ASN A 706 -31.99 -37.53 -16.32
CA ASN A 706 -30.73 -36.98 -15.83
C ASN A 706 -30.30 -35.72 -16.62
N ILE A 707 -29.27 -34.99 -16.15
CA ILE A 707 -28.79 -33.75 -16.76
C ILE A 707 -28.36 -33.96 -18.22
N ALA A 708 -27.63 -35.02 -18.53
CA ALA A 708 -27.16 -35.33 -19.88
C ALA A 708 -28.34 -35.61 -20.84
N ALA A 709 -29.36 -36.34 -20.39
CA ALA A 709 -30.55 -36.65 -21.18
C ALA A 709 -31.39 -35.40 -21.48
N VAL A 710 -31.54 -34.48 -20.52
CA VAL A 710 -32.21 -33.19 -20.74
C VAL A 710 -31.41 -32.31 -21.71
N THR A 711 -30.08 -32.37 -21.64
CA THR A 711 -29.19 -31.62 -22.55
C THR A 711 -29.22 -32.20 -23.97
N LEU A 712 -29.22 -33.52 -24.12
CA LEU A 712 -29.36 -34.22 -25.40
C LEU A 712 -30.65 -33.80 -26.12
N ARG A 713 -31.75 -33.58 -25.38
CA ARG A 713 -33.03 -33.12 -25.93
C ARG A 713 -32.94 -31.73 -26.60
N SER A 714 -32.01 -30.87 -26.20
CA SER A 714 -31.88 -29.55 -26.82
C SER A 714 -31.52 -29.63 -28.30
N GLY A 715 -30.84 -30.72 -28.72
CA GLY A 715 -30.40 -30.95 -30.10
C GLY A 715 -29.34 -29.95 -30.59
N VAL A 716 -28.81 -29.10 -29.70
CA VAL A 716 -27.89 -28.01 -30.07
C VAL A 716 -26.44 -28.49 -30.14
N LEU A 717 -26.06 -29.46 -29.30
CA LEU A 717 -24.69 -29.95 -29.17
C LEU A 717 -24.47 -31.21 -30.00
N THR A 718 -23.30 -31.32 -30.62
CA THR A 718 -22.86 -32.56 -31.28
C THR A 718 -22.59 -33.67 -30.27
N ASP A 719 -22.54 -34.93 -30.72
CA ASP A 719 -22.24 -36.06 -29.84
C ASP A 719 -20.87 -35.93 -29.17
N GLY A 720 -19.86 -35.40 -29.88
CA GLY A 720 -18.54 -35.10 -29.31
C GLY A 720 -18.61 -34.03 -28.22
N GLU A 721 -19.31 -32.93 -28.48
CA GLU A 721 -19.49 -31.86 -27.49
C GLU A 721 -20.30 -32.32 -26.27
N LEU A 722 -21.30 -33.20 -26.45
CA LEU A 722 -22.05 -33.80 -25.35
C LEU A 722 -21.17 -34.72 -24.49
N VAL A 723 -20.30 -35.52 -25.11
CA VAL A 723 -19.31 -36.32 -24.37
C VAL A 723 -18.37 -35.42 -23.57
N ASP A 724 -17.88 -34.33 -24.16
CA ASP A 724 -17.09 -33.32 -23.46
C ASP A 724 -17.87 -32.67 -22.29
N GLN A 725 -19.17 -32.41 -22.45
CA GLN A 725 -20.02 -31.95 -21.34
C GLN A 725 -20.17 -33.01 -20.24
N MET A 726 -20.34 -34.28 -20.60
CA MET A 726 -20.43 -35.37 -19.63
C MET A 726 -19.14 -35.50 -18.82
N MET A 727 -17.97 -35.38 -19.46
CA MET A 727 -16.69 -35.30 -18.78
C MET A 727 -16.60 -34.07 -17.86
N THR A 728 -17.09 -32.91 -18.31
CA THR A 728 -17.13 -31.69 -17.50
C THR A 728 -18.01 -31.88 -16.25
N LEU A 729 -19.18 -32.49 -16.38
CA LEU A 729 -20.09 -32.78 -15.26
C LEU A 729 -19.44 -33.71 -14.24
N LEU A 730 -18.82 -34.81 -14.69
CA LEU A 730 -18.11 -35.75 -13.80
C LEU A 730 -16.94 -35.07 -13.08
N ALA A 731 -16.15 -34.25 -13.77
CA ALA A 731 -15.00 -33.58 -13.16
C ALA A 731 -15.42 -32.48 -12.17
N ALA A 732 -16.32 -31.59 -12.59
CA ALA A 732 -16.72 -30.42 -11.82
C ALA A 732 -17.66 -30.77 -10.65
N GLY A 733 -18.58 -31.73 -10.84
CA GLY A 733 -19.60 -32.08 -9.86
C GLY A 733 -19.12 -33.02 -8.74
N HIS A 734 -18.14 -33.90 -9.01
CA HIS A 734 -17.70 -34.84 -7.97
C HIS A 734 -16.58 -34.26 -7.09
N GLY A 735 -15.55 -33.65 -7.69
CA GLY A 735 -14.37 -33.21 -6.96
C GLY A 735 -14.64 -32.04 -6.00
N THR A 736 -15.40 -31.04 -6.44
CA THR A 736 -15.66 -29.82 -5.64
C THR A 736 -16.60 -30.09 -4.46
N THR A 737 -17.67 -30.87 -4.68
CA THR A 737 -18.63 -31.29 -3.65
C THR A 737 -17.96 -32.21 -2.62
N SER A 738 -17.11 -33.14 -3.06
CA SER A 738 -16.34 -33.98 -2.11
C SER A 738 -15.44 -33.15 -1.19
N HIS A 739 -14.78 -32.09 -1.70
CA HIS A 739 -14.00 -31.18 -0.86
C HIS A 739 -14.88 -30.36 0.09
N ALA A 740 -16.03 -29.86 -0.37
CA ALA A 740 -16.96 -29.12 0.46
C ALA A 740 -17.47 -29.98 1.63
N LEU A 741 -17.85 -31.24 1.37
CA LEU A 741 -18.28 -32.19 2.40
C LEU A 741 -17.17 -32.48 3.42
N GLN A 742 -15.93 -32.68 2.96
CA GLN A 742 -14.78 -32.88 3.84
C GLN A 742 -14.56 -31.69 4.77
N TRP A 743 -14.63 -30.46 4.25
CA TRP A 743 -14.48 -29.25 5.06
C TRP A 743 -15.65 -29.01 5.99
N ALA A 744 -16.88 -29.34 5.58
CA ALA A 744 -18.06 -29.26 6.43
C ALA A 744 -17.90 -30.19 7.64
N VAL A 745 -17.53 -31.46 7.41
CA VAL A 745 -17.28 -32.43 8.48
C VAL A 745 -16.13 -31.97 9.38
N TYR A 746 -15.04 -31.46 8.80
CA TYR A 746 -13.91 -30.94 9.55
C TYR A 746 -14.31 -29.76 10.47
N ALA A 747 -15.07 -28.78 9.94
CA ALA A 747 -15.59 -27.67 10.73
C ALA A 747 -16.46 -28.21 11.88
N LEU A 748 -17.45 -29.06 11.58
CA LEU A 748 -18.31 -29.65 12.61
C LEU A 748 -17.54 -30.42 13.69
N CYS A 749 -16.44 -31.09 13.36
CA CYS A 749 -15.55 -31.72 14.33
C CYS A 749 -14.80 -30.71 15.22
N LYS A 750 -14.46 -29.54 14.69
CA LYS A 750 -13.82 -28.44 15.43
C LYS A 750 -14.80 -27.60 16.25
N GLN A 751 -16.09 -27.59 15.89
CA GLN A 751 -17.13 -26.83 16.57
C GLN A 751 -18.30 -27.72 17.06
N PRO A 752 -18.14 -28.40 18.21
CA PRO A 752 -19.17 -29.30 18.75
C PRO A 752 -20.53 -28.62 19.00
N GLU A 753 -20.54 -27.35 19.39
CA GLU A 753 -21.78 -26.59 19.64
C GLU A 753 -22.61 -26.41 18.37
N ILE A 754 -21.96 -26.06 17.25
CA ILE A 754 -22.58 -25.95 15.94
C ILE A 754 -23.12 -27.32 15.51
N GLN A 755 -22.34 -28.39 15.71
CA GLN A 755 -22.76 -29.75 15.39
C GLN A 755 -24.01 -30.17 16.18
N VAL A 756 -24.07 -29.89 17.48
CA VAL A 756 -25.24 -30.19 18.33
C VAL A 756 -26.46 -29.40 17.87
N ARG A 757 -26.31 -28.11 17.56
CA ARG A 757 -27.39 -27.25 17.07
C ARG A 757 -27.92 -27.73 15.72
N LEU A 758 -27.04 -28.06 14.78
CA LEU A 758 -27.41 -28.61 13.47
C LEU A 758 -28.14 -29.93 13.62
N ARG A 759 -27.62 -30.85 14.44
CA ARG A 759 -28.27 -32.14 14.72
C ARG A 759 -29.67 -31.95 15.32
N LYS A 760 -29.86 -30.95 16.18
CA LYS A 760 -31.18 -30.62 16.76
C LYS A 760 -32.16 -30.16 15.68
N GLU A 761 -31.77 -29.26 14.79
CA GLU A 761 -32.62 -28.81 13.68
C GLU A 761 -33.03 -29.99 12.80
N VAL A 762 -32.06 -30.75 12.31
CA VAL A 762 -32.29 -31.90 11.42
C VAL A 762 -33.23 -32.93 12.06
N ARG A 763 -32.98 -33.34 13.31
CA ARG A 763 -33.84 -34.30 14.01
C ARG A 763 -35.24 -33.77 14.31
N SER A 764 -35.38 -32.46 14.53
CA SER A 764 -36.69 -31.85 14.80
C SER A 764 -37.55 -31.75 13.55
N HIS A 765 -36.93 -31.59 12.38
CA HIS A 765 -37.64 -31.41 11.11
C HIS A 765 -37.91 -32.74 10.39
N LEU A 766 -36.90 -33.63 10.34
CA LEU A 766 -36.98 -34.90 9.61
C LEU A 766 -37.40 -36.10 10.48
N GLY A 767 -37.44 -35.93 11.81
CA GLY A 767 -37.69 -37.02 12.76
C GLY A 767 -36.53 -38.02 12.89
N PRO A 768 -36.70 -39.10 13.69
CA PRO A 768 -35.77 -40.22 13.70
C PRO A 768 -35.87 -40.97 12.38
N ILE A 769 -34.75 -41.11 11.66
CA ILE A 769 -34.69 -41.92 10.44
C ILE A 769 -34.70 -43.41 10.88
N THR A 770 -35.88 -43.95 11.16
CA THR A 770 -36.08 -45.38 11.47
C THR A 770 -36.10 -46.25 10.22
N ASP A 771 -36.47 -45.66 9.08
CA ASP A 771 -36.35 -46.27 7.76
C ASP A 771 -35.54 -45.33 6.86
N ARG A 772 -34.30 -45.74 6.51
CA ARG A 772 -33.41 -44.97 5.64
C ARG A 772 -33.90 -44.91 4.19
N GLN A 773 -34.93 -45.68 3.83
CA GLN A 773 -35.60 -45.66 2.53
C GLN A 773 -36.79 -44.69 2.47
N SER A 774 -37.12 -44.02 3.58
CA SER A 774 -38.12 -42.95 3.61
C SER A 774 -37.72 -41.83 2.63
N ALA A 775 -38.59 -41.52 1.66
CA ALA A 775 -38.33 -40.43 0.73
C ALA A 775 -38.41 -39.07 1.43
N VAL A 776 -37.27 -38.38 1.56
CA VAL A 776 -37.22 -36.98 1.99
C VAL A 776 -37.50 -36.10 0.77
N SER A 777 -38.46 -35.18 0.89
CA SER A 777 -38.82 -34.27 -0.19
C SER A 777 -37.87 -33.08 -0.25
N ALA A 778 -37.80 -32.44 -1.43
CA ALA A 778 -37.04 -31.19 -1.56
C ALA A 778 -37.52 -30.09 -0.62
N ALA A 779 -38.81 -30.06 -0.28
CA ALA A 779 -39.35 -29.09 0.66
C ALA A 779 -38.84 -29.32 2.09
N ASP A 780 -38.56 -30.57 2.47
CA ASP A 780 -38.07 -30.90 3.81
C ASP A 780 -36.61 -30.46 4.00
N ILE A 781 -35.79 -30.56 2.95
CA ILE A 781 -34.40 -30.09 2.98
C ILE A 781 -34.35 -28.56 2.89
N ASP A 782 -35.13 -27.95 1.99
CA ASP A 782 -35.24 -26.49 1.86
C ASP A 782 -35.78 -25.82 3.16
N GLY A 783 -36.42 -26.62 4.03
CA GLY A 783 -36.95 -26.21 5.34
C GLY A 783 -35.92 -26.11 6.46
N LEU A 784 -34.62 -26.34 6.19
CA LEU A 784 -33.54 -26.38 7.19
C LEU A 784 -32.62 -25.14 7.09
N PRO A 785 -33.01 -23.98 7.66
CA PRO A 785 -32.26 -22.74 7.52
C PRO A 785 -30.87 -22.78 8.16
N TYR A 786 -30.68 -23.51 9.27
CA TYR A 786 -29.36 -23.61 9.91
C TYR A 786 -28.43 -24.56 9.15
N LEU A 787 -28.94 -25.63 8.54
CA LEU A 787 -28.17 -26.44 7.58
C LEU A 787 -27.64 -25.57 6.44
N HIS A 788 -28.48 -24.75 5.82
CA HIS A 788 -28.03 -23.82 4.77
C HIS A 788 -27.00 -22.80 5.27
N ALA A 789 -27.14 -22.34 6.51
CA ALA A 789 -26.20 -21.42 7.13
C ALA A 789 -24.82 -22.07 7.37
N VAL A 790 -24.79 -23.30 7.89
CA VAL A 790 -23.56 -24.08 8.08
C VAL A 790 -22.89 -24.36 6.74
N TYR A 791 -23.67 -24.73 5.73
CA TYR A 791 -23.18 -24.95 4.39
C TYR A 791 -22.56 -23.70 3.77
N SER A 792 -23.29 -22.57 3.83
CA SER A 792 -22.82 -21.28 3.29
C SER A 792 -21.55 -20.80 3.98
N GLU A 793 -21.46 -21.01 5.31
CA GLU A 793 -20.27 -20.69 6.08
C GLU A 793 -19.09 -21.62 5.76
N THR A 794 -19.35 -22.91 5.51
CA THR A 794 -18.34 -23.86 5.03
C THR A 794 -17.72 -23.38 3.74
N LEU A 795 -18.52 -23.02 2.74
CA LEU A 795 -17.97 -22.53 1.49
C LEU A 795 -17.22 -21.21 1.67
N ARG A 796 -17.72 -20.29 2.50
CA ARG A 796 -17.04 -19.01 2.76
C ARG A 796 -15.66 -19.26 3.34
N PHE A 797 -15.61 -20.01 4.43
CA PHE A 797 -14.38 -20.20 5.21
C PHE A 797 -13.40 -21.18 4.56
N TYR A 798 -13.94 -22.22 3.91
CA TYR A 798 -13.18 -23.28 3.24
C TYR A 798 -13.66 -23.44 1.79
N PRO A 799 -13.33 -22.50 0.89
CA PRO A 799 -13.75 -22.58 -0.50
C PRO A 799 -13.09 -23.79 -1.19
N SER A 800 -13.89 -24.62 -1.87
CA SER A 800 -13.40 -25.78 -2.63
C SER A 800 -12.38 -25.41 -3.71
N VAL A 801 -12.46 -24.18 -4.22
CA VAL A 801 -11.47 -23.59 -5.14
C VAL A 801 -10.90 -22.32 -4.49
N PRO A 802 -9.73 -22.41 -3.82
CA PRO A 802 -9.18 -21.31 -3.02
C PRO A 802 -8.55 -20.19 -3.86
N SER A 803 -8.23 -20.47 -5.13
CA SER A 803 -7.65 -19.50 -6.07
C SER A 803 -7.94 -19.88 -7.53
N THR A 804 -8.13 -18.88 -8.38
CA THR A 804 -8.25 -19.01 -9.83
C THR A 804 -7.46 -17.92 -10.55
N ILE A 805 -7.20 -18.09 -11.84
CA ILE A 805 -6.37 -17.19 -12.64
C ILE A 805 -7.15 -16.69 -13.85
N ARG A 806 -6.94 -15.43 -14.25
CA ARG A 806 -7.42 -14.85 -15.50
C ARG A 806 -6.29 -14.16 -16.27
N GLU A 807 -6.45 -14.04 -17.57
CA GLU A 807 -5.57 -13.30 -18.47
C GLU A 807 -6.37 -12.23 -19.22
N ALA A 808 -5.83 -11.02 -19.31
CA ALA A 808 -6.43 -9.94 -20.12
C ALA A 808 -6.18 -10.17 -21.62
N LEU A 809 -7.25 -10.32 -22.40
CA LEU A 809 -7.18 -10.57 -23.86
C LEU A 809 -6.75 -9.34 -24.68
N HIS A 810 -7.00 -8.16 -24.15
CA HIS A 810 -6.69 -6.86 -24.78
C HIS A 810 -6.43 -5.81 -23.71
N ASP A 811 -5.83 -4.69 -24.13
CA ASP A 811 -5.65 -3.52 -23.27
C ASP A 811 -7.01 -3.09 -22.70
N THR A 812 -7.10 -3.01 -21.37
CA THR A 812 -8.35 -2.70 -20.69
C THR A 812 -8.10 -1.87 -19.42
N THR A 813 -9.15 -1.63 -18.63
CA THR A 813 -9.04 -0.97 -17.34
C THR A 813 -9.66 -1.84 -16.24
N VAL A 814 -9.05 -1.87 -15.06
CA VAL A 814 -9.57 -2.57 -13.87
C VAL A 814 -9.45 -1.63 -12.68
N ALA A 815 -10.56 -1.36 -12.00
CA ALA A 815 -10.61 -0.44 -10.85
C ALA A 815 -9.90 0.90 -11.14
N GLY A 816 -10.17 1.47 -12.32
CA GLY A 816 -9.54 2.73 -12.79
C GLY A 816 -8.11 2.63 -13.32
N HIS A 817 -7.44 1.48 -13.19
CA HIS A 817 -6.05 1.29 -13.63
C HIS A 817 -5.98 0.74 -15.05
N ARG A 818 -5.05 1.23 -15.87
CA ARG A 818 -4.81 0.68 -17.22
C ARG A 818 -4.06 -0.66 -17.11
N ILE A 819 -4.61 -1.68 -17.76
CA ILE A 819 -4.11 -3.05 -17.78
C ILE A 819 -3.72 -3.41 -19.21
N PRO A 820 -2.43 -3.72 -19.48
CA PRO A 820 -2.00 -4.22 -20.78
C PRO A 820 -2.57 -5.60 -21.11
N LYS A 821 -2.72 -5.90 -22.40
CA LYS A 821 -2.94 -7.26 -22.91
C LYS A 821 -1.88 -8.24 -22.35
N GLY A 822 -2.31 -9.46 -22.03
CA GLY A 822 -1.46 -10.54 -21.51
C GLY A 822 -1.19 -10.48 -20.00
N THR A 823 -1.76 -9.48 -19.31
CA THR A 823 -1.63 -9.39 -17.85
C THR A 823 -2.39 -10.52 -17.18
N HIS A 824 -1.70 -11.22 -16.27
CA HIS A 824 -2.27 -12.31 -15.49
C HIS A 824 -2.77 -11.85 -14.13
N PHE A 825 -4.00 -12.20 -13.80
CA PHE A 825 -4.67 -11.92 -12.55
C PHE A 825 -4.81 -13.17 -11.70
N THR A 826 -4.50 -13.06 -10.41
CA THR A 826 -4.80 -14.06 -9.39
C THR A 826 -6.00 -13.60 -8.58
N ILE A 827 -7.04 -14.43 -8.53
CA ILE A 827 -8.25 -14.19 -7.77
C ILE A 827 -8.30 -15.23 -6.66
N SER A 828 -8.27 -14.82 -5.39
CA SER A 828 -8.24 -15.74 -4.25
C SER A 828 -9.47 -15.60 -3.36
N PRO A 829 -10.52 -16.41 -3.60
CA PRO A 829 -11.63 -16.56 -2.67
C PRO A 829 -11.19 -16.81 -1.23
N ALA A 830 -10.18 -17.66 -1.02
CA ALA A 830 -9.71 -18.02 0.32
C ALA A 830 -9.24 -16.81 1.15
N VAL A 831 -8.65 -15.80 0.50
CA VAL A 831 -8.23 -14.57 1.17
C VAL A 831 -9.39 -13.59 1.30
N ILE A 832 -10.18 -13.43 0.25
CA ILE A 832 -11.24 -12.42 0.19
C ILE A 832 -12.40 -12.76 1.12
N ASN A 833 -12.69 -14.04 1.28
CA ASN A 833 -13.77 -14.53 2.14
C ASN A 833 -13.49 -14.37 3.64
N VAL A 834 -12.24 -14.12 4.04
CA VAL A 834 -11.84 -13.87 5.44
C VAL A 834 -11.29 -12.47 5.65
N ASN A 835 -11.50 -11.58 4.68
CA ASN A 835 -11.08 -10.18 4.79
C ASN A 835 -11.96 -9.43 5.82
N PRO A 836 -11.38 -8.87 6.91
CA PRO A 836 -12.12 -8.14 7.92
C PRO A 836 -12.85 -6.90 7.40
N ASP A 837 -12.35 -6.27 6.34
CA ASP A 837 -12.99 -5.09 5.73
C ASP A 837 -14.33 -5.45 5.05
N LEU A 838 -14.49 -6.72 4.63
CA LEU A 838 -15.69 -7.22 3.95
C LEU A 838 -16.62 -7.98 4.89
N TRP A 839 -16.05 -8.75 5.83
CA TRP A 839 -16.79 -9.68 6.68
C TRP A 839 -16.88 -9.27 8.15
N GLY A 840 -16.20 -8.18 8.55
CA GLY A 840 -16.17 -7.70 9.93
C GLY A 840 -14.98 -8.23 10.74
N PRO A 841 -14.80 -7.77 11.99
CA PRO A 841 -13.65 -8.15 12.83
C PRO A 841 -13.61 -9.66 13.18
N ASP A 842 -14.72 -10.38 13.00
CA ASP A 842 -14.87 -11.83 13.21
C ASP A 842 -14.72 -12.64 11.90
N ALA A 843 -14.17 -12.06 10.84
CA ALA A 843 -14.04 -12.69 9.53
C ALA A 843 -13.26 -14.02 9.55
N ASP A 844 -12.31 -14.16 10.48
CA ASP A 844 -11.49 -15.34 10.72
C ASP A 844 -12.16 -16.38 11.63
N THR A 845 -13.40 -16.14 12.04
CA THR A 845 -14.19 -17.03 12.88
C THR A 845 -15.27 -17.74 12.05
N PHE A 846 -15.36 -19.06 12.19
CA PHE A 846 -16.42 -19.88 11.59
C PHE A 846 -17.73 -19.71 12.38
N ASP A 847 -18.65 -18.89 11.86
CA ASP A 847 -19.94 -18.62 12.50
C ASP A 847 -21.10 -18.71 11.49
N PRO A 848 -21.84 -19.84 11.44
CA PRO A 848 -23.04 -19.98 10.63
C PRO A 848 -24.13 -18.95 10.98
N GLY A 849 -24.15 -18.43 12.21
CA GLY A 849 -25.13 -17.44 12.66
C GLY A 849 -25.19 -16.19 11.79
N ARG A 850 -24.10 -15.85 11.08
CA ARG A 850 -24.03 -14.70 10.17
C ARG A 850 -25.00 -14.75 8.99
N TRP A 851 -25.45 -15.95 8.63
CA TRP A 851 -26.36 -16.18 7.50
C TRP A 851 -27.85 -16.18 7.92
N LEU A 852 -28.14 -16.13 9.22
CA LEU A 852 -29.50 -16.13 9.74
C LEU A 852 -30.05 -14.71 9.87
N ALA A 853 -31.34 -14.53 9.55
CA ALA A 853 -32.02 -13.26 9.77
C ALA A 853 -32.30 -13.04 11.27
N CYS A 854 -32.00 -11.85 11.79
CA CYS A 854 -32.43 -11.43 13.14
C CYS A 854 -33.94 -11.18 13.16
N ASP A 855 -34.71 -12.00 13.89
CA ASP A 855 -36.12 -11.70 14.20
C ASP A 855 -36.19 -10.76 15.41
N ARG A 856 -36.31 -9.46 15.14
CA ARG A 856 -36.31 -8.38 16.15
C ARG A 856 -37.39 -8.49 17.23
N ARG A 857 -38.35 -9.43 17.13
CA ARG A 857 -39.46 -9.58 18.08
C ARG A 857 -39.23 -10.63 19.18
N LYS A 858 -38.23 -11.51 19.05
CA LYS A 858 -38.09 -12.68 19.92
C LYS A 858 -36.77 -12.77 20.70
N GLU A 859 -35.77 -11.96 20.37
CA GLU A 859 -34.46 -12.03 21.02
C GLU A 859 -34.08 -10.74 21.75
N PRO A 860 -33.35 -10.84 22.88
CA PRO A 860 -32.91 -9.68 23.65
C PRO A 860 -31.95 -8.80 22.83
N PRO A 861 -31.98 -7.47 23.01
CA PRO A 861 -31.26 -6.50 22.17
C PRO A 861 -29.74 -6.72 22.10
N GLU A 862 -29.13 -7.41 23.07
CA GLU A 862 -27.70 -7.73 23.08
C GLU A 862 -27.30 -8.77 22.02
N SER A 863 -28.14 -9.76 21.68
CA SER A 863 -27.83 -10.72 20.60
C SER A 863 -27.89 -10.05 19.22
N CYS A 864 -28.83 -9.12 19.06
CA CYS A 864 -29.02 -8.33 17.84
C CYS A 864 -27.98 -7.19 17.69
N SER A 865 -27.34 -6.77 18.78
CA SER A 865 -26.36 -5.67 18.80
C SER A 865 -25.03 -6.00 18.09
N ARG A 866 -24.72 -7.29 17.91
CA ARG A 866 -23.52 -7.74 17.18
C ARG A 866 -23.57 -7.37 15.69
N CYS A 867 -24.76 -7.31 15.11
CA CYS A 867 -25.01 -6.85 13.74
C CYS A 867 -25.01 -5.31 13.57
N LEU A 868 -25.18 -4.55 14.67
CA LEU A 868 -25.28 -3.08 14.63
C LEU A 868 -23.93 -2.37 14.80
N LYS A 869 -22.95 -3.00 15.48
CA LYS A 869 -21.63 -2.37 15.73
C LYS A 869 -20.72 -2.30 14.52
N THR A 870 -20.97 -3.06 13.45
CA THR A 870 -20.10 -3.13 12.26
C THR A 870 -20.55 -2.23 11.11
N GLY A 871 -21.70 -1.56 11.21
CA GLY A 871 -22.06 -0.45 10.32
C GLY A 871 -21.85 -0.73 8.82
N LYS A 872 -22.12 -1.94 8.33
CA LYS A 872 -22.33 -2.29 6.91
C LYS A 872 -22.77 -3.76 6.82
N ILE A 873 -23.81 -3.97 6.03
CA ILE A 873 -24.44 -5.25 5.65
C ILE A 873 -25.23 -5.93 6.79
N CYS A 874 -26.39 -5.35 7.09
CA CYS A 874 -27.59 -6.12 7.44
C CYS A 874 -28.49 -6.15 6.21
N SER A 875 -29.19 -7.26 5.99
CA SER A 875 -30.15 -7.42 4.91
C SER A 875 -31.16 -6.25 4.87
N VAL A 876 -31.01 -5.51 3.78
CA VAL A 876 -31.73 -4.38 3.20
C VAL A 876 -33.07 -3.92 3.82
N ASP A 877 -33.08 -2.65 4.25
CA ASP A 877 -34.29 -1.79 4.34
C ASP A 877 -34.91 -1.57 2.93
N PRO A 878 -36.20 -1.91 2.72
CA PRO A 878 -36.90 -1.71 1.45
C PRO A 878 -36.97 -0.26 0.93
N SER A 879 -36.79 0.74 1.80
CA SER A 879 -36.87 2.16 1.45
C SER A 879 -35.64 2.62 0.64
N PHE A 880 -34.45 2.20 1.03
CA PHE A 880 -33.17 2.52 0.37
C PHE A 880 -33.08 1.95 -1.06
N LYS A 881 -33.72 0.80 -1.30
CA LYS A 881 -33.82 0.16 -2.64
C LYS A 881 -34.58 0.99 -3.66
N ARG A 882 -35.54 1.84 -3.24
CA ARG A 882 -36.34 2.66 -4.17
C ARG A 882 -35.61 3.92 -4.60
N GLU A 883 -34.82 4.51 -3.71
CA GLU A 883 -34.13 5.77 -3.95
C GLU A 883 -32.89 5.56 -4.84
N LYS A 884 -32.05 4.57 -4.53
CA LYS A 884 -30.86 4.23 -5.33
C LYS A 884 -31.19 3.70 -6.74
N LYS A 885 -32.32 3.01 -6.88
CA LYS A 885 -32.85 2.58 -8.20
C LYS A 885 -33.33 3.78 -9.03
N ARG A 886 -33.84 4.83 -8.39
CA ARG A 886 -34.29 6.06 -9.08
C ARG A 886 -33.10 6.90 -9.53
N GLU A 887 -32.06 7.02 -8.71
CA GLU A 887 -30.80 7.68 -9.06
C GLU A 887 -30.05 6.94 -10.18
N GLN A 888 -29.96 5.61 -10.12
CA GLN A 888 -29.33 4.82 -11.18
C GLN A 888 -30.12 4.88 -12.51
N LEU A 889 -31.46 4.88 -12.46
CA LEU A 889 -32.26 5.10 -13.67
C LEU A 889 -32.12 6.52 -14.22
N GLU A 890 -31.99 7.55 -13.38
CA GLU A 890 -31.77 8.93 -13.82
C GLU A 890 -30.35 9.14 -14.39
N ALA A 891 -29.34 8.48 -13.83
CA ALA A 891 -27.97 8.47 -14.36
C ALA A 891 -27.90 7.79 -15.73
N VAL A 892 -28.51 6.61 -15.88
CA VAL A 892 -28.60 5.88 -17.16
C VAL A 892 -29.41 6.68 -18.20
N ARG A 893 -30.46 7.41 -17.77
CA ARG A 893 -31.26 8.25 -18.66
C ARG A 893 -30.49 9.50 -19.12
N LYS A 894 -29.65 10.09 -18.27
CA LYS A 894 -28.74 11.19 -18.61
C LYS A 894 -27.62 10.73 -19.56
N GLU A 895 -27.04 9.56 -19.32
CA GLU A 895 -26.04 8.98 -20.23
C GLU A 895 -26.64 8.60 -21.58
N LEU A 896 -27.84 8.01 -21.62
CA LEU A 896 -28.55 7.75 -22.87
C LEU A 896 -28.89 9.05 -23.63
N GLN A 897 -29.21 10.14 -22.93
CA GLN A 897 -29.42 11.45 -23.58
C GLN A 897 -28.11 12.08 -24.10
N GLN A 898 -26.99 11.88 -23.41
CA GLN A 898 -25.67 12.31 -23.88
C GLN A 898 -25.16 11.45 -25.04
N ALA A 899 -25.39 10.14 -25.00
CA ALA A 899 -25.08 9.22 -26.09
C ALA A 899 -25.94 9.53 -27.34
N LYS A 900 -27.22 9.86 -27.15
CA LYS A 900 -28.12 10.30 -28.25
C LYS A 900 -27.72 11.66 -28.84
N LYS A 901 -27.07 12.54 -28.07
CA LYS A 901 -26.46 13.78 -28.56
C LYS A 901 -25.16 13.54 -29.32
N ARG A 902 -24.33 12.59 -28.87
CA ARG A 902 -23.09 12.18 -29.55
C ARG A 902 -23.37 11.46 -30.87
N LEU A 903 -24.37 10.57 -30.90
CA LEU A 903 -24.82 9.86 -32.10
C LEU A 903 -25.50 10.77 -33.15
N ARG A 904 -26.00 11.94 -32.77
CA ARG A 904 -26.53 12.95 -33.71
C ARG A 904 -25.46 13.88 -34.27
N ALA A 905 -24.24 13.86 -33.73
CA ALA A 905 -23.13 14.68 -34.21
C ALA A 905 -22.29 13.97 -35.30
N ASP A 906 -22.40 12.64 -35.41
CA ASP A 906 -21.58 11.80 -36.31
C ASP A 906 -22.35 11.22 -37.52
N SER A 907 -23.50 11.78 -37.90
CA SER A 907 -24.27 11.27 -39.05
C SER A 907 -23.70 11.74 -40.39
N GLN A 908 -22.62 11.10 -40.85
CA GLN A 908 -22.30 10.95 -42.27
C GLN A 908 -21.45 9.67 -42.46
N GLN A 909 -22.05 8.49 -42.30
CA GLN A 909 -21.85 7.32 -43.18
C GLN A 909 -22.73 6.14 -42.71
N ASP A 910 -23.40 5.52 -43.68
CA ASP A 910 -23.97 4.17 -43.73
C ASP A 910 -25.27 3.75 -43.01
N GLN A 911 -26.20 3.38 -43.88
CA GLN A 911 -27.47 2.69 -43.68
C GLN A 911 -27.26 1.28 -43.11
N LEU A 912 -27.18 1.14 -41.79
CA LEU A 912 -27.39 -0.14 -41.11
C LEU A 912 -28.12 -0.01 -39.75
N SER A 913 -28.51 1.22 -39.37
CA SER A 913 -29.04 1.51 -38.03
C SER A 913 -30.58 1.53 -37.95
N ASP A 914 -31.28 1.65 -39.07
CA ASP A 914 -32.75 1.79 -39.06
C ASP A 914 -33.48 0.46 -38.79
N ASP A 915 -32.90 -0.69 -39.19
CA ASP A 915 -33.51 -2.01 -38.94
C ASP A 915 -33.40 -2.42 -37.46
N ILE A 916 -32.30 -2.08 -36.78
CA ILE A 916 -32.09 -2.42 -35.36
C ILE A 916 -32.96 -1.54 -34.45
N VAL A 917 -33.20 -0.29 -34.82
CA VAL A 917 -34.06 0.62 -34.07
C VAL A 917 -35.55 0.29 -34.28
N ALA A 918 -35.93 -0.17 -35.48
CA ALA A 918 -37.29 -0.62 -35.78
C ALA A 918 -37.67 -1.91 -35.03
N GLU A 919 -36.77 -2.90 -34.93
CA GLU A 919 -37.02 -4.13 -34.15
C GLU A 919 -37.07 -3.87 -32.63
N THR A 920 -36.24 -2.96 -32.12
CA THR A 920 -36.22 -2.63 -30.68
C THR A 920 -37.46 -1.82 -30.26
N ALA A 921 -38.04 -1.02 -31.16
CA ALA A 921 -39.29 -0.29 -30.92
C ALA A 921 -40.54 -1.19 -30.96
N LEU A 922 -40.48 -2.32 -31.68
CA LEU A 922 -41.55 -3.31 -31.78
C LEU A 922 -41.70 -4.16 -30.51
N VAL A 923 -40.59 -4.47 -29.84
CA VAL A 923 -40.61 -5.23 -28.56
C VAL A 923 -41.15 -4.39 -27.39
N LEU A 924 -41.09 -3.06 -27.46
CA LEU A 924 -41.59 -2.15 -26.42
C LEU A 924 -43.07 -1.75 -26.57
N ARG A 925 -43.75 -2.12 -27.67
CA ARG A 925 -45.17 -1.79 -27.92
C ARG A 925 -46.17 -2.89 -27.58
N SER A 926 -45.77 -4.12 -27.24
CA SER A 926 -46.72 -5.23 -26.97
C SER A 926 -47.22 -5.34 -25.51
N GLY A 927 -46.89 -4.39 -24.62
CA GLY A 927 -47.23 -4.46 -23.19
C GLY A 927 -48.39 -3.59 -22.71
N ARG A 928 -49.30 -3.13 -23.57
CA ARG A 928 -50.49 -2.35 -23.17
C ARG A 928 -51.77 -2.89 -23.82
N ASN A 929 -52.46 -3.80 -23.13
CA ASN A 929 -53.92 -3.84 -22.94
C ASN A 929 -54.37 -5.20 -22.37
N GLY A 930 -55.19 -5.17 -21.31
CA GLY A 930 -55.89 -6.37 -20.82
C GLY A 930 -56.15 -6.38 -19.31
N ARG A 931 -57.22 -5.70 -18.86
CA ARG A 931 -57.83 -5.86 -17.53
C ARG A 931 -58.46 -7.25 -17.41
N ILE A 932 -58.13 -8.05 -16.39
CA ILE A 932 -59.07 -8.98 -15.71
C ILE A 932 -58.71 -9.07 -14.21
N ARG A 933 -59.72 -8.85 -13.36
CA ARG A 933 -59.71 -9.09 -11.89
C ARG A 933 -59.79 -10.59 -11.60
N SER A 934 -58.96 -11.11 -10.69
CA SER A 934 -59.40 -12.03 -9.61
C SER A 934 -58.22 -12.38 -8.68
N SER A 935 -58.59 -12.59 -7.42
CA SER A 935 -57.81 -12.81 -6.20
C SER A 935 -57.10 -14.17 -6.13
N VAL A 936 -55.81 -14.21 -5.78
CA VAL A 936 -55.16 -15.17 -4.84
C VAL A 936 -53.81 -14.56 -4.40
N HIS A 937 -53.54 -14.57 -3.09
CA HIS A 937 -52.26 -14.19 -2.47
C HIS A 937 -51.10 -15.11 -2.91
N SER A 938 -50.09 -14.56 -3.58
CA SER A 938 -48.68 -15.01 -3.49
C SER A 938 -47.75 -13.93 -4.08
N PRO A 939 -46.72 -13.43 -3.36
CA PRO A 939 -45.78 -12.50 -3.96
C PRO A 939 -44.67 -13.28 -4.67
N SER A 940 -44.66 -13.20 -6.00
CA SER A 940 -43.54 -13.62 -6.85
C SER A 940 -42.32 -12.73 -6.57
N MET A 941 -41.21 -13.31 -6.11
CA MET A 941 -39.90 -12.65 -6.08
C MET A 941 -39.24 -12.73 -7.45
N ARG A 942 -38.93 -11.56 -8.05
CA ARG A 942 -37.95 -11.41 -9.14
C ARG A 942 -36.81 -10.47 -8.68
N ASP A 943 -35.59 -10.92 -8.96
CA ASP A 943 -34.33 -10.16 -9.09
C ASP A 943 -33.97 -9.12 -8.02
N SER A 944 -33.23 -9.52 -6.97
CA SER A 944 -32.31 -8.64 -6.21
C SER A 944 -31.42 -9.36 -5.17
N GLN A 945 -30.47 -10.21 -5.59
CA GLN A 945 -29.47 -10.86 -4.71
C GLN A 945 -28.03 -10.90 -5.28
N ARG A 946 -27.65 -9.97 -6.17
CA ARG A 946 -26.44 -10.12 -7.00
C ARG A 946 -25.09 -9.68 -6.42
N VAL A 947 -24.93 -9.46 -5.10
CA VAL A 947 -23.63 -8.98 -4.54
C VAL A 947 -23.12 -9.74 -3.31
N GLU A 948 -23.91 -10.59 -2.63
CA GLU A 948 -23.53 -11.10 -1.30
C GLU A 948 -22.76 -12.45 -1.25
N VAL A 949 -22.48 -13.11 -2.38
CA VAL A 949 -21.61 -14.30 -2.44
C VAL A 949 -20.88 -14.34 -3.79
N LEU A 950 -19.82 -13.54 -3.95
CA LEU A 950 -19.16 -13.37 -5.25
C LEU A 950 -17.99 -14.33 -5.53
N LEU A 951 -17.54 -15.15 -4.56
CA LEU A 951 -16.28 -15.90 -4.74
C LEU A 951 -16.24 -17.35 -4.26
N ASN A 952 -17.29 -17.88 -3.65
CA ASN A 952 -17.42 -19.34 -3.57
C ASN A 952 -17.86 -19.79 -4.95
N ASP A 953 -17.10 -20.70 -5.57
CA ASP A 953 -17.19 -21.10 -6.97
C ASP A 953 -18.58 -21.68 -7.35
N LYS A 954 -19.60 -20.83 -7.39
CA LYS A 954 -20.94 -21.07 -7.93
C LYS A 954 -20.95 -20.83 -9.45
N THR A 955 -19.80 -21.06 -10.09
CA THR A 955 -19.56 -20.82 -11.52
C THR A 955 -18.68 -21.92 -12.10
N ILE A 956 -19.29 -23.06 -12.44
CA ILE A 956 -18.70 -23.94 -13.47
C ILE A 956 -18.76 -23.15 -14.78
N GLY A 957 -17.60 -22.77 -15.34
CA GLY A 957 -17.51 -22.09 -16.64
C GLY A 957 -17.87 -20.60 -16.70
N GLY A 958 -18.31 -19.96 -15.61
CA GLY A 958 -18.87 -18.59 -15.68
C GLY A 958 -20.40 -18.56 -15.77
N VAL A 959 -21.06 -19.65 -15.34
CA VAL A 959 -22.52 -19.72 -15.26
C VAL A 959 -23.01 -19.17 -13.91
N HIS A 960 -23.66 -18.01 -13.90
CA HIS A 960 -24.63 -17.69 -12.85
C HIS A 960 -25.82 -18.63 -12.98
N LEU A 961 -25.86 -19.70 -12.19
CA LEU A 961 -27.09 -20.45 -11.92
C LEU A 961 -27.87 -19.71 -10.81
N PRO A 962 -29.21 -19.79 -10.78
CA PRO A 962 -29.97 -19.26 -9.66
C PRO A 962 -29.42 -19.86 -8.36
N ALA A 963 -29.24 -19.02 -7.33
CA ALA A 963 -28.59 -19.42 -6.09
C ALA A 963 -29.19 -20.70 -5.52
N SER A 964 -30.51 -20.91 -5.67
CA SER A 964 -31.23 -22.14 -5.32
C SER A 964 -30.75 -23.37 -6.09
N ALA A 965 -30.69 -23.37 -7.42
CA ALA A 965 -30.32 -24.57 -8.20
C ALA A 965 -28.88 -25.08 -7.95
N ILE A 966 -27.95 -24.21 -7.55
CA ILE A 966 -26.62 -24.62 -7.07
C ILE A 966 -26.65 -24.96 -5.58
N GLN A 967 -27.37 -24.21 -4.74
CA GLN A 967 -27.57 -24.57 -3.33
C GLN A 967 -28.13 -25.99 -3.22
N ASP A 968 -29.05 -26.35 -4.10
CA ASP A 968 -29.79 -27.61 -4.15
C ASP A 968 -28.94 -28.80 -4.63
N LEU A 969 -27.90 -28.55 -5.44
CA LEU A 969 -26.90 -29.52 -5.93
C LEU A 969 -25.67 -29.62 -5.00
N LEU A 970 -25.62 -28.76 -3.98
CA LEU A 970 -24.52 -28.59 -3.05
C LEU A 970 -24.94 -28.77 -1.57
N ASN A 971 -26.25 -28.72 -1.28
CA ASN A 971 -26.86 -29.08 0.01
C ASN A 971 -26.79 -30.60 0.25
N GLU A 972 -26.44 -31.36 -0.77
CA GLU A 972 -25.94 -32.73 -0.68
C GLU A 972 -24.42 -32.82 -0.60
#